data_AF-A0A086THB6-F1
#
_entry.id   AF-A0A086THB6-F1
#
_cell.length_a   1.000
_cell.length_b   1.000
_cell.length_c   1.000
_cell.angle_alpha   90.00
_cell.angle_beta   90.00
_cell.angle_gamma   90.00
#
_symmetry.space_group_name_H-M   'P 1'
#
loop_
_entity.id
_entity.type
_entity.pdbx_description
1 polymer ?
#
loop_
_entity_poly.entity_id
_entity_poly.type
_entity_poly.pdbx_seq_one_letter_code
_entity_poly.pdbx_strand_id
1 'polypeptide(L)'
;MASTENNEVPWFLQLSYPVLFPSHEALTKPRAEFDAFIRDDLARRHDADVSSKTTTDVPPGTTAETVTSESFTEVAPSTTGDIRDAVQAMDIDEAAQQEPSDYAKVQGPAEHPFMEGLLSHDSKPQEPPSMENKMLTENADLAHQSTTNPLVDLFAELEDVITPPRLRELLEAAWSHDPQSTLRIIFNARSIHLGKSSKHIFYHCAGWLAQNHPLTLVANLQWLSRPVIPKKEKKDDAEDNDVVLVEADKNEDDPARYDVKHGVAHGYWKDLLNILALAANGKLDCLSDPRDILNSENPGIEKGKSLRFRKKKTKRGRNMAAARQALSRGVAQSNVAAEDTTPEEKPTQGVASEAENPEAESAAKRSLTWQEKRLEVRTNRHQAAVKAFEENHVFRALHLTVARLFAEQLEADLKALRGDDPKARRTISLCAKWAPSQARFHDRHTFVVSSIAEIMYPRESLDGVLSATDSRETYLRHARERYRKDVSALRKHLEIVERDITAQTFSNIKYDRVPSVAMRNYSKLFAEKDFDRFEEYISRVAEGKANISGATLLPSTLVHQASQFNGVENVTEQQKRSMSTAALLAHKKNELQSRVIDGQWKTLVQRIKDSGTLSSAIAVCDVSGSMTYPRFKDGTCPLDSSIGLSLLVASCTAPPFGGAFITFSATPAVEKIDLSASLTEQICQMQKSDWQMNTNFAAVFEKLILPMAEKNNLKPEDMVKRVFVFSDMQFDSAEDSRSSNWSSRNRGGAGSPRWRTSYERIKRRFEETGYEMPELVFWNLAGGRDGMAPKPVTTMNEGTSLVSGYSQGMLKVFLDSGGFEEPEEEDESDAVMVEKGGGDGEEAAIQPVAKKSRMDPLQTVKRAIGHKSYEMLKVLD
;
A
#
# COMPACT_ATOMS: atom_id res chain seq x y z
N MET A 1 -8.79 -66.54 20.88
CA MET A 1 -8.33 -66.37 19.50
C MET A 1 -8.15 -64.89 19.26
N ALA A 2 -6.90 -64.44 19.18
CA ALA A 2 -6.55 -63.12 18.70
C ALA A 2 -6.55 -63.15 17.17
N SER A 3 -7.20 -62.20 16.53
CA SER A 3 -7.05 -61.98 15.09
C SER A 3 -7.40 -60.54 14.72
N THR A 4 -6.35 -59.86 14.25
CA THR A 4 -6.31 -58.67 13.38
C THR A 4 -6.72 -57.32 13.96
N GLU A 5 -5.79 -56.71 14.70
CA GLU A 5 -5.62 -55.25 14.69
C GLU A 5 -5.25 -54.83 13.27
N ASN A 6 -6.17 -54.14 12.59
CA ASN A 6 -5.87 -53.45 11.34
C ASN A 6 -4.89 -52.31 11.66
N ASN A 7 -3.61 -52.54 11.40
CA ASN A 7 -2.56 -51.53 11.51
C ASN A 7 -2.70 -50.55 10.33
N GLU A 8 -3.72 -49.69 10.36
CA GLU A 8 -3.92 -48.64 9.35
C GLU A 8 -2.73 -47.68 9.38
N VAL A 9 -1.91 -47.72 8.32
CA VAL A 9 -0.79 -46.79 8.17
C VAL A 9 -1.30 -45.36 8.26
N PRO A 10 -0.76 -44.51 9.15
CA PRO A 10 -1.24 -43.15 9.34
C PRO A 10 -1.34 -42.36 8.03
N TRP A 11 -2.44 -41.63 7.84
CA TRP A 11 -2.76 -40.92 6.58
C TRP A 11 -1.63 -39.99 6.09
N PHE A 12 -0.86 -39.39 7.00
CA PHE A 12 0.22 -38.46 6.66
C PHE A 12 1.46 -39.17 6.08
N LEU A 13 1.65 -40.46 6.35
CA LEU A 13 2.67 -41.30 5.72
C LEU A 13 2.30 -41.68 4.28
N GLN A 14 1.01 -41.66 3.95
CA GLN A 14 0.50 -41.99 2.62
C GLN A 14 0.39 -40.76 1.68
N LEU A 15 0.69 -39.56 2.17
CA LEU A 15 0.60 -38.35 1.36
C LEU A 15 1.60 -38.38 0.20
N SER A 16 1.11 -38.11 -1.02
CA SER A 16 1.92 -37.96 -2.24
C SER A 16 2.55 -36.57 -2.40
N TYR A 17 2.40 -35.70 -1.39
CA TYR A 17 2.96 -34.35 -1.42
C TYR A 17 4.41 -34.37 -0.93
N PRO A 18 5.38 -33.78 -1.67
CA PRO A 18 6.78 -33.80 -1.26
C PRO A 18 6.98 -33.04 0.05
N VAL A 19 7.71 -33.66 0.98
CA VAL A 19 8.06 -33.06 2.28
C VAL A 19 9.55 -32.86 2.46
N LEU A 20 10.37 -33.56 1.67
CA LEU A 20 11.82 -33.35 1.65
C LEU A 20 12.10 -31.91 1.25
N PHE A 21 13.02 -31.28 1.96
CA PHE A 21 13.57 -29.96 1.65
C PHE A 21 14.99 -29.91 2.24
N PRO A 22 15.97 -29.21 1.65
CA PRO A 22 17.33 -29.17 2.17
C PRO A 22 17.38 -28.87 3.67
N SER A 23 18.15 -29.67 4.42
CA SER A 23 18.50 -29.33 5.81
C SER A 23 19.65 -28.34 5.79
N HIS A 24 19.79 -27.55 6.84
CA HIS A 24 20.86 -26.59 6.97
C HIS A 24 21.24 -26.41 8.44
N GLU A 25 22.53 -26.38 8.75
CA GLU A 25 23.04 -26.31 10.13
C GLU A 25 22.55 -25.07 10.89
N ALA A 26 22.37 -23.95 10.19
CA ALA A 26 21.81 -22.73 10.75
C ALA A 26 20.43 -22.88 11.40
N LEU A 27 19.65 -23.92 11.07
CA LEU A 27 18.34 -24.15 11.69
C LEU A 27 18.43 -24.41 13.20
N THR A 28 19.53 -24.97 13.69
CA THR A 28 19.71 -25.35 15.10
C THR A 28 20.71 -24.47 15.86
N LYS A 29 21.32 -23.49 15.18
CA LYS A 29 22.33 -22.62 15.77
C LYS A 29 21.75 -21.63 16.81
N PRO A 30 22.50 -21.32 17.88
CA PRO A 30 22.19 -20.19 18.76
C PRO A 30 22.04 -18.88 17.97
N ARG A 31 21.33 -17.90 18.54
CA ARG A 31 20.95 -16.67 17.81
C ARG A 31 22.17 -15.91 17.28
N ALA A 32 23.20 -15.71 18.11
CA ALA A 32 24.41 -15.01 17.70
C ALA A 32 25.15 -15.71 16.55
N GLU A 33 25.29 -17.03 16.59
CA GLU A 33 25.92 -17.81 15.52
C GLU A 33 25.10 -17.80 14.23
N PHE A 34 23.77 -17.79 14.34
CA PHE A 34 22.89 -17.67 13.20
C PHE A 34 22.99 -16.30 12.54
N ASP A 35 22.97 -15.24 13.33
CA ASP A 35 23.08 -13.87 12.82
C ASP A 35 24.47 -13.64 12.18
N ALA A 36 25.53 -14.29 12.68
CA ALA A 36 26.84 -14.33 12.05
C ALA A 36 26.81 -15.13 10.73
N PHE A 37 26.22 -16.33 10.73
CA PHE A 37 26.08 -17.14 9.53
C PHE A 37 25.33 -16.40 8.41
N ILE A 38 24.22 -15.73 8.73
CA ILE A 38 23.43 -14.97 7.75
C ILE A 38 24.26 -13.85 7.13
N ARG A 39 25.05 -13.13 7.95
CA ARG A 39 25.97 -12.10 7.46
C ARG A 39 27.01 -12.69 6.50
N ASP A 40 27.66 -13.77 6.90
CA ASP A 40 28.69 -14.43 6.09
C ASP A 40 28.13 -15.04 4.79
N ASP A 41 26.92 -15.59 4.84
CA ASP A 41 26.25 -16.19 3.68
C ASP A 41 25.82 -15.13 2.65
N LEU A 42 25.35 -13.97 3.12
CA LEU A 42 24.99 -12.86 2.24
C LEU A 42 26.23 -12.15 1.67
N ALA A 43 27.31 -12.02 2.44
CA ALA A 43 28.57 -11.45 1.94
C ALA A 43 29.14 -12.25 0.76
N ARG A 44 29.07 -13.59 0.82
CA ARG A 44 29.51 -14.51 -0.25
C ARG A 44 28.75 -14.36 -1.57
N ARG A 45 27.62 -13.65 -1.60
CA ARG A 45 26.90 -13.32 -2.84
C ARG A 45 27.78 -12.54 -3.82
N HIS A 46 28.61 -11.62 -3.32
CA HIS A 46 29.47 -10.79 -4.17
C HIS A 46 30.57 -11.62 -4.85
N ASP A 47 31.09 -12.65 -4.19
CA ASP A 47 32.12 -13.55 -4.75
C ASP A 47 31.57 -14.42 -5.89
N ALA A 48 30.31 -14.84 -5.80
CA ALA A 48 29.63 -15.63 -6.83
C ALA A 48 29.34 -14.81 -8.11
N ASP A 49 29.00 -13.53 -7.97
CA ASP A 49 28.77 -12.62 -9.11
C ASP A 49 30.08 -12.32 -9.85
N VAL A 50 31.21 -12.20 -9.14
CA VAL A 50 32.54 -11.99 -9.73
C VAL A 50 33.02 -13.24 -10.49
N SER A 51 32.82 -14.44 -9.96
CA SER A 51 33.20 -15.70 -10.62
C SER A 51 32.40 -16.01 -11.89
N SER A 52 31.17 -15.49 -12.01
CA SER A 52 30.33 -15.71 -13.21
C SER A 52 30.78 -14.91 -14.44
N LYS A 53 31.56 -13.84 -14.24
CA LYS A 53 32.10 -12.99 -15.31
C LYS A 53 33.43 -13.47 -15.90
N THR A 54 34.06 -14.51 -15.34
CA THR A 54 35.43 -14.92 -15.71
C THR A 54 35.54 -16.17 -16.59
N THR A 55 34.44 -16.75 -17.08
CA THR A 55 34.48 -17.91 -17.99
C THR A 55 34.02 -17.54 -19.41
N THR A 56 34.96 -17.02 -20.21
CA THR A 56 34.93 -17.11 -21.68
C THR A 56 36.29 -17.61 -22.17
N ASP A 57 36.27 -18.77 -22.83
CA ASP A 57 37.42 -19.49 -23.38
C ASP A 57 38.25 -18.67 -24.38
N VAL A 58 39.58 -18.63 -24.22
CA VAL A 58 40.55 -18.30 -25.28
C VAL A 58 41.77 -19.25 -25.18
N PRO A 59 42.32 -19.78 -26.31
CA PRO A 59 43.35 -20.82 -26.31
C PRO A 59 44.78 -20.26 -26.05
N PRO A 60 45.77 -21.13 -25.78
CA PRO A 60 47.03 -20.73 -25.15
C PRO A 60 48.08 -20.25 -26.16
N GLY A 61 48.78 -19.16 -25.84
CA GLY A 61 49.96 -18.74 -26.58
C GLY A 61 50.59 -17.43 -26.10
N THR A 62 51.74 -17.58 -25.42
CA THR A 62 52.83 -16.60 -25.25
C THR A 62 52.83 -15.73 -23.99
N THR A 63 54.05 -15.58 -23.48
CA THR A 63 54.51 -15.36 -22.11
C THR A 63 54.63 -13.90 -21.67
N ALA A 64 54.30 -13.69 -20.39
CA ALA A 64 54.90 -12.83 -19.35
C ALA A 64 55.44 -11.43 -19.71
N GLU A 65 54.90 -10.39 -19.06
CA GLU A 65 55.56 -9.73 -17.91
C GLU A 65 54.62 -8.71 -17.21
N THR A 66 54.96 -8.45 -15.95
CA THR A 66 54.21 -7.85 -14.84
C THR A 66 53.95 -6.34 -14.93
N VAL A 67 52.85 -5.88 -14.31
CA VAL A 67 52.74 -4.83 -13.24
C VAL A 67 51.39 -4.07 -13.31
N THR A 68 50.65 -4.12 -12.19
CA THR A 68 49.58 -3.24 -11.66
C THR A 68 48.82 -2.29 -12.60
N SER A 69 47.48 -2.42 -12.66
CA SER A 69 46.56 -1.29 -12.45
C SER A 69 45.10 -1.74 -12.27
N GLU A 70 44.39 -0.94 -11.48
CA GLU A 70 42.94 -0.80 -11.45
C GLU A 70 42.39 -0.58 -12.87
N SER A 71 41.22 -1.15 -13.16
CA SER A 71 40.47 -0.90 -14.41
C SER A 71 39.05 -0.49 -14.08
N PHE A 72 38.89 0.82 -13.99
CA PHE A 72 37.65 1.59 -14.07
C PHE A 72 37.18 1.56 -15.52
N THR A 73 35.97 1.06 -15.80
CA THR A 73 35.40 1.10 -17.16
C THR A 73 34.46 2.30 -17.27
N GLU A 74 34.94 3.35 -17.93
CA GLU A 74 34.15 4.49 -18.37
C GLU A 74 33.12 4.07 -19.43
N VAL A 75 31.89 4.55 -19.26
CA VAL A 75 30.86 4.63 -20.30
C VAL A 75 30.79 6.09 -20.74
N ALA A 76 30.77 6.28 -22.06
CA ALA A 76 30.99 7.54 -22.77
C ALA A 76 30.10 8.73 -22.35
N PRO A 77 30.62 9.96 -22.39
CA PRO A 77 29.87 11.19 -22.19
C PRO A 77 29.13 11.67 -23.45
N SER A 78 28.01 12.35 -23.15
CA SER A 78 27.13 13.20 -23.93
C SER A 78 27.68 13.86 -25.21
N THR A 79 26.97 13.70 -26.32
CA THR A 79 27.04 14.57 -27.50
C THR A 79 26.30 15.89 -27.25
N THR A 80 26.97 16.90 -26.69
CA THR A 80 26.64 18.32 -26.93
C THR A 80 27.81 19.28 -26.64
N GLY A 81 29.07 18.81 -26.70
CA GLY A 81 30.27 19.64 -26.48
C GLY A 81 30.94 20.16 -27.76
N ASP A 82 30.80 19.47 -28.89
CA ASP A 82 31.70 19.64 -30.05
C ASP A 82 31.33 20.76 -31.04
N ILE A 83 30.51 21.73 -30.65
CA ILE A 83 30.18 22.89 -31.52
C ILE A 83 30.76 24.21 -30.98
N ARG A 84 31.29 24.24 -29.74
CA ARG A 84 31.80 25.48 -29.15
C ARG A 84 33.31 25.69 -29.36
N ASP A 85 34.08 24.62 -29.51
CA ASP A 85 35.54 24.70 -29.65
C ASP A 85 36.03 24.79 -31.11
N ALA A 86 35.13 24.68 -32.09
CA ALA A 86 35.45 24.86 -33.51
C ALA A 86 35.29 26.31 -34.01
N VAL A 87 34.78 27.23 -33.18
CA VAL A 87 34.53 28.64 -33.57
C VAL A 87 35.57 29.61 -32.98
N GLN A 88 36.41 29.15 -32.04
CA GLN A 88 37.26 30.05 -31.24
C GLN A 88 38.77 29.91 -31.48
N ALA A 89 39.21 29.23 -32.54
CA ALA A 89 40.64 29.01 -32.80
C ALA A 89 41.05 29.12 -34.29
N MET A 90 40.58 30.14 -35.00
CA MET A 90 41.22 30.58 -36.24
C MET A 90 41.45 32.09 -36.18
N ASP A 91 42.69 32.44 -35.89
CA ASP A 91 43.25 33.79 -35.87
C ASP A 91 44.15 33.94 -37.11
N ILE A 92 43.94 34.99 -37.91
CA ILE A 92 44.92 35.50 -38.90
C ILE A 92 44.84 37.04 -38.93
N ASP A 93 45.84 37.63 -38.28
CA ASP A 93 46.61 38.86 -38.51
C ASP A 93 46.08 40.06 -39.35
N GLU A 94 46.15 41.21 -38.65
CA GLU A 94 46.71 42.54 -39.00
C GLU A 94 46.79 43.04 -40.46
N ALA A 95 46.21 44.22 -40.71
CA ALA A 95 46.93 45.48 -41.02
C ALA A 95 46.02 46.51 -41.71
N ALA A 96 45.91 47.73 -41.15
CA ALA A 96 46.11 49.01 -41.85
C ALA A 96 45.58 50.20 -41.05
N GLN A 97 46.46 51.18 -40.88
CA GLN A 97 46.25 52.52 -40.34
C GLN A 97 45.37 53.36 -41.27
N GLN A 98 44.50 54.23 -40.72
CA GLN A 98 44.34 55.62 -41.20
C GLN A 98 43.54 56.49 -40.24
N GLU A 99 44.12 57.67 -39.98
CA GLU A 99 43.70 58.83 -39.20
C GLU A 99 42.43 59.54 -39.74
N PRO A 100 41.81 60.45 -38.96
CA PRO A 100 40.42 60.90 -39.11
C PRO A 100 40.28 62.11 -40.03
N SER A 101 39.10 62.25 -40.65
CA SER A 101 38.68 63.48 -41.31
C SER A 101 37.59 64.20 -40.51
N ASP A 102 37.89 65.45 -40.19
CA ASP A 102 37.03 66.45 -39.56
C ASP A 102 35.69 66.64 -40.30
N TYR A 103 34.57 66.56 -39.56
CA TYR A 103 33.44 67.46 -39.76
C TYR A 103 32.73 67.77 -38.42
N ALA A 104 32.98 69.00 -37.96
CA ALA A 104 32.07 69.95 -37.32
C ALA A 104 31.05 69.47 -36.26
N LYS A 105 31.22 70.03 -35.05
CA LYS A 105 30.24 70.18 -33.98
C LYS A 105 28.84 70.61 -34.51
N VAL A 106 27.81 69.88 -34.09
CA VAL A 106 26.51 70.45 -33.74
C VAL A 106 26.12 69.94 -32.36
N GLN A 107 26.05 70.85 -31.39
CA GLN A 107 25.49 70.58 -30.06
C GLN A 107 23.98 70.36 -30.19
N GLY A 108 23.53 69.14 -29.91
CA GLY A 108 22.13 68.79 -29.59
C GLY A 108 21.99 68.54 -28.09
N PRO A 109 20.79 68.72 -27.51
CA PRO A 109 20.62 68.90 -26.07
C PRO A 109 20.85 67.60 -25.29
N ALA A 110 21.32 67.74 -24.04
CA ALA A 110 21.55 66.65 -23.10
C ALA A 110 20.35 65.69 -23.07
N GLU A 111 20.62 64.41 -23.34
CA GLU A 111 19.63 63.34 -23.24
C GLU A 111 19.14 63.24 -21.79
N HIS A 112 17.81 63.19 -21.63
CA HIS A 112 17.16 63.13 -20.34
C HIS A 112 17.45 61.75 -19.70
N PRO A 113 17.82 61.65 -18.41
CA PRO A 113 18.19 60.39 -17.73
C PRO A 113 17.13 59.27 -17.86
N PHE A 114 15.88 59.67 -18.06
CA PHE A 114 14.75 58.78 -18.35
C PHE A 114 14.86 58.04 -19.70
N MET A 115 15.40 58.67 -20.75
CA MET A 115 15.59 58.07 -22.07
C MET A 115 16.77 57.08 -22.08
N GLU A 116 17.83 57.39 -21.34
CA GLU A 116 18.94 56.47 -21.09
C GLU A 116 18.48 55.25 -20.28
N GLY A 117 17.57 55.46 -19.32
CA GLY A 117 16.88 54.39 -18.59
C GLY A 117 15.95 53.52 -19.46
N LEU A 118 15.35 54.08 -20.52
CA LEU A 118 14.50 53.34 -21.46
C LEU A 118 15.32 52.50 -22.45
N LEU A 119 16.43 53.02 -22.96
CA LEU A 119 17.31 52.33 -23.93
C LEU A 119 18.15 51.22 -23.27
N SER A 120 18.47 51.37 -21.98
CA SER A 120 19.12 50.31 -21.18
C SER A 120 18.15 49.24 -20.66
N HIS A 121 16.83 49.45 -20.77
CA HIS A 121 15.82 48.48 -20.35
C HIS A 121 15.67 47.32 -21.36
N ASP A 122 15.84 47.57 -22.65
CA ASP A 122 15.69 46.57 -23.72
C ASP A 122 16.95 45.70 -23.94
N SER A 123 18.07 46.00 -23.26
CA SER A 123 19.38 45.37 -23.51
C SER A 123 19.91 44.49 -22.37
N LYS A 124 19.15 44.27 -21.29
CA LYS A 124 19.41 43.15 -20.37
C LYS A 124 18.56 41.95 -20.78
N PRO A 125 19.15 40.82 -21.18
CA PRO A 125 18.42 39.56 -21.16
C PRO A 125 17.98 39.32 -19.71
N GLN A 126 16.70 39.50 -19.41
CA GLN A 126 16.13 38.85 -18.24
C GLN A 126 16.27 37.36 -18.49
N GLU A 127 17.09 36.69 -17.68
CA GLU A 127 17.10 35.23 -17.67
C GLU A 127 15.64 34.76 -17.46
N PRO A 128 15.11 33.89 -18.33
CA PRO A 128 13.79 33.34 -18.11
C PRO A 128 13.76 32.68 -16.73
N PRO A 129 12.65 32.80 -15.96
CA PRO A 129 12.55 32.14 -14.67
C PRO A 129 12.85 30.64 -14.87
N SER A 130 13.81 30.10 -14.12
CA SER A 130 14.25 28.71 -14.28
C SER A 130 13.05 27.76 -14.24
N MET A 131 12.84 27.05 -15.34
CA MET A 131 11.78 26.04 -15.52
C MET A 131 12.24 24.64 -15.08
N GLU A 132 13.43 24.53 -14.51
CA GLU A 132 14.15 23.27 -14.28
C GLU A 132 13.41 22.30 -13.34
N ASN A 133 12.56 22.82 -12.44
CA ASN A 133 11.74 22.03 -11.52
C ASN A 133 10.23 22.36 -11.62
N LYS A 134 9.73 22.69 -12.82
CA LYS A 134 8.31 22.99 -13.06
C LYS A 134 7.70 22.01 -14.07
N MET A 135 6.44 21.65 -13.87
CA MET A 135 5.65 20.86 -14.80
C MET A 135 4.21 21.37 -14.86
N LEU A 136 3.49 20.96 -15.91
CA LEU A 136 2.05 21.18 -15.99
C LEU A 136 1.32 19.95 -15.47
N THR A 137 0.24 20.16 -14.72
CA THR A 137 -0.74 19.11 -14.41
C THR A 137 -1.48 18.70 -15.68
N GLU A 138 -2.18 17.57 -15.67
CA GLU A 138 -3.06 17.17 -16.79
C GLU A 138 -4.12 18.23 -17.11
N ASN A 139 -4.55 18.99 -16.09
CA ASN A 139 -5.51 20.07 -16.23
C ASN A 139 -4.83 21.45 -16.43
N ALA A 140 -3.57 21.46 -16.85
CA ALA A 140 -2.79 22.63 -17.26
C ALA A 140 -2.53 23.69 -16.16
N ASP A 141 -2.54 23.30 -14.89
CA ASP A 141 -2.01 24.13 -13.79
C ASP A 141 -0.50 23.95 -13.64
N LEU A 142 0.18 24.93 -13.07
CA LEU A 142 1.63 24.90 -12.86
C LEU A 142 1.97 24.25 -11.50
N ALA A 143 2.74 23.18 -11.53
CA ALA A 143 3.21 22.42 -10.36
C ALA A 143 4.73 22.18 -10.41
N HIS A 144 5.28 21.59 -9.36
CA HIS A 144 6.69 21.19 -9.29
C HIS A 144 6.87 19.71 -9.65
N GLN A 145 8.03 19.39 -10.23
CA GLN A 145 8.43 18.02 -10.56
C GLN A 145 8.91 17.26 -9.31
N SER A 146 9.66 17.95 -8.46
CA SER A 146 10.24 17.46 -7.22
C SER A 146 10.06 18.51 -6.13
N THR A 147 10.01 18.05 -4.88
CA THR A 147 10.03 18.90 -3.69
C THR A 147 11.42 19.40 -3.32
N THR A 148 12.44 19.04 -4.14
CA THR A 148 13.89 19.22 -3.95
C THR A 148 14.50 18.42 -2.80
N ASN A 149 13.71 17.56 -2.14
CA ASN A 149 14.21 16.62 -1.12
C ASN A 149 13.77 15.19 -1.46
N PRO A 150 14.71 14.25 -1.68
CA PRO A 150 14.38 12.87 -2.06
C PRO A 150 13.51 12.12 -1.04
N LEU A 151 13.64 12.40 0.26
CA LEU A 151 12.84 11.75 1.30
C LEU A 151 11.38 12.19 1.22
N VAL A 152 11.14 13.47 0.95
CA VAL A 152 9.78 14.02 0.80
C VAL A 152 9.15 13.53 -0.50
N ASP A 153 9.92 13.45 -1.59
CA ASP A 153 9.42 12.88 -2.85
C ASP A 153 9.05 11.41 -2.71
N LEU A 154 9.94 10.58 -2.14
CA LEU A 154 9.62 9.18 -1.82
C LEU A 154 8.38 9.11 -0.93
N PHE A 155 8.36 9.84 0.19
CA PHE A 155 7.23 9.79 1.11
C PHE A 155 5.92 10.24 0.45
N ALA A 156 5.92 11.24 -0.42
CA ALA A 156 4.71 11.74 -1.07
C ALA A 156 4.25 10.86 -2.25
N GLU A 157 5.15 10.18 -2.99
CA GLU A 157 4.76 9.33 -4.14
C GLU A 157 4.54 7.86 -3.78
N LEU A 158 4.94 7.41 -2.59
CA LEU A 158 4.89 6.01 -2.18
C LEU A 158 3.45 5.52 -1.93
N GLU A 159 2.74 5.25 -3.02
CA GLU A 159 1.35 4.80 -3.13
C GLU A 159 1.17 3.66 -4.14
N ASP A 160 0.03 2.96 -4.10
CA ASP A 160 -0.28 1.83 -5.00
C ASP A 160 -0.32 2.18 -6.50
N VAL A 161 -0.34 3.47 -6.86
CA VAL A 161 -0.38 3.95 -8.25
C VAL A 161 1.00 4.24 -8.83
N ILE A 162 2.05 4.28 -8.01
CA ILE A 162 3.41 4.57 -8.47
C ILE A 162 3.88 3.50 -9.46
N THR A 163 4.55 3.93 -10.54
CA THR A 163 5.14 2.98 -11.47
C THR A 163 6.39 2.34 -10.84
N PRO A 164 6.64 1.04 -11.05
CA PRO A 164 7.81 0.37 -10.48
C PRO A 164 9.17 1.01 -10.84
N PRO A 165 9.41 1.51 -12.07
CA PRO A 165 10.63 2.24 -12.39
C PRO A 165 10.79 3.53 -11.58
N ARG A 166 9.73 4.34 -11.47
CA ARG A 166 9.75 5.57 -10.66
C ARG A 166 10.01 5.29 -9.18
N LEU A 167 9.41 4.23 -8.65
CA LEU A 167 9.67 3.80 -7.28
C LEU A 167 11.14 3.47 -7.05
N ARG A 168 11.79 2.79 -8.00
CA ARG A 168 13.23 2.49 -7.93
C ARG A 168 14.06 3.76 -7.87
N GLU A 169 13.82 4.72 -8.77
CA GLU A 169 14.54 6.00 -8.81
C GLU A 169 14.43 6.75 -7.47
N LEU A 170 13.21 6.81 -6.91
CA LEU A 170 12.97 7.47 -5.62
C LEU A 170 13.66 6.75 -4.46
N LEU A 171 13.66 5.41 -4.47
CA LEU A 171 14.36 4.63 -3.44
C LEU A 171 15.87 4.83 -3.51
N GLU A 172 16.46 4.83 -4.70
CA GLU A 172 17.90 5.06 -4.91
C GLU A 172 18.31 6.47 -4.47
N ALA A 173 17.54 7.49 -4.85
CA ALA A 173 17.80 8.87 -4.47
C ALA A 173 17.63 9.09 -2.95
N ALA A 174 16.56 8.55 -2.36
CA ALA A 174 16.30 8.66 -0.93
C ALA A 174 17.35 7.92 -0.09
N TRP A 175 17.72 6.70 -0.51
CA TRP A 175 18.73 5.91 0.19
C TRP A 175 20.09 6.56 0.15
N SER A 176 20.48 7.15 -1.00
CA SER A 176 21.73 7.89 -1.12
C SER A 176 21.76 9.15 -0.24
N HIS A 177 20.60 9.72 0.07
CA HIS A 177 20.47 10.89 0.93
C HIS A 177 20.49 10.52 2.42
N ASP A 178 19.63 9.60 2.85
CA ASP A 178 19.59 9.06 4.21
C ASP A 178 19.00 7.63 4.21
N PRO A 179 19.86 6.60 4.33
CA PRO A 179 19.44 5.20 4.38
C PRO A 179 18.48 4.88 5.54
N GLN A 180 18.72 5.47 6.71
CA GLN A 180 17.96 5.17 7.92
C GLN A 180 16.55 5.75 7.83
N SER A 181 16.42 7.00 7.39
CA SER A 181 15.11 7.60 7.13
C SER A 181 14.38 6.87 6.01
N THR A 182 15.08 6.46 4.95
CA THR A 182 14.50 5.68 3.84
C THR A 182 13.94 4.35 4.33
N LEU A 183 14.68 3.61 5.17
CA LEU A 183 14.21 2.36 5.77
C LEU A 183 12.95 2.59 6.63
N ARG A 184 12.92 3.67 7.41
CA ARG A 184 11.74 4.04 8.22
C ARG A 184 10.54 4.42 7.33
N ILE A 185 10.76 5.10 6.20
CA ILE A 185 9.71 5.39 5.21
C ILE A 185 9.14 4.09 4.62
N ILE A 186 9.99 3.11 4.28
CA ILE A 186 9.57 1.80 3.77
C ILE A 186 8.68 1.07 4.81
N PHE A 187 9.09 1.06 6.09
CA PHE A 187 8.29 0.44 7.15
C PHE A 187 7.02 1.26 7.48
N ASN A 188 7.05 2.59 7.35
CA ASN A 188 5.86 3.43 7.44
C ASN A 188 4.84 3.08 6.36
N ALA A 189 5.29 2.83 5.11
CA ALA A 189 4.40 2.40 4.04
C ALA A 189 3.62 1.13 4.40
N ARG A 190 4.28 0.17 5.07
CA ARG A 190 3.63 -1.06 5.55
C ARG A 190 2.78 -0.85 6.79
N SER A 191 3.19 0.01 7.71
CA SER A 191 2.62 0.14 9.06
C SER A 191 1.09 0.28 9.03
N ILE A 192 0.39 -0.70 9.61
CA ILE A 192 -1.10 -0.73 9.63
C ILE A 192 -1.67 0.34 10.55
N HIS A 193 -0.96 0.65 11.63
CA HIS A 193 -1.49 1.43 12.75
C HIS A 193 -1.04 2.89 12.77
N LEU A 194 0.10 3.18 12.14
CA LEU A 194 0.75 4.49 12.15
C LEU A 194 1.04 5.05 10.74
N GLY A 195 0.99 4.21 9.71
CA GLY A 195 1.39 4.60 8.36
C GLY A 195 0.36 4.24 7.30
N LYS A 196 0.84 3.94 6.10
CA LYS A 196 -0.01 3.85 4.89
C LYS A 196 -0.72 2.50 4.71
N SER A 197 -0.37 1.49 5.51
CA SER A 197 -0.94 0.14 5.41
C SER A 197 -0.86 -0.50 4.00
N SER A 198 0.03 -0.03 3.11
CA SER A 198 0.19 -0.58 1.77
C SER A 198 1.17 -1.76 1.79
N LYS A 199 0.59 -2.97 1.70
CA LYS A 199 1.38 -4.21 1.62
C LYS A 199 2.07 -4.40 0.27
N HIS A 200 1.46 -3.95 -0.83
CA HIS A 200 1.96 -4.22 -2.18
C HIS A 200 3.19 -3.37 -2.46
N ILE A 201 3.11 -2.08 -2.14
CA ILE A 201 4.26 -1.18 -2.20
C ILE A 201 5.37 -1.63 -1.27
N PHE A 202 5.03 -2.06 -0.06
CA PHE A 202 6.04 -2.64 0.83
C PHE A 202 6.75 -3.86 0.21
N TYR A 203 6.06 -4.73 -0.54
CA TYR A 203 6.72 -5.85 -1.22
C TYR A 203 7.61 -5.43 -2.37
N HIS A 204 7.27 -4.35 -3.10
CA HIS A 204 8.19 -3.76 -4.09
C HIS A 204 9.45 -3.21 -3.40
N CYS A 205 9.29 -2.43 -2.32
CA CYS A 205 10.41 -1.92 -1.54
C CYS A 205 11.25 -3.05 -0.92
N ALA A 206 10.62 -4.11 -0.41
CA ALA A 206 11.31 -5.29 0.09
C ALA A 206 12.05 -6.03 -1.03
N GLY A 207 11.52 -6.03 -2.26
CA GLY A 207 12.22 -6.51 -3.46
C GLY A 207 13.47 -5.70 -3.78
N TRP A 208 13.37 -4.37 -3.71
CA TRP A 208 14.51 -3.48 -3.87
C TRP A 208 15.57 -3.69 -2.76
N LEU A 209 15.16 -3.79 -1.49
CA LEU A 209 16.07 -4.12 -0.39
C LEU A 209 16.69 -5.51 -0.56
N ALA A 210 15.94 -6.53 -1.01
CA ALA A 210 16.50 -7.85 -1.25
C ALA A 210 17.60 -7.85 -2.33
N GLN A 211 17.49 -6.95 -3.31
CA GLN A 211 18.46 -6.79 -4.39
C GLN A 211 19.70 -6.02 -3.94
N ASN A 212 19.52 -4.90 -3.25
CA ASN A 212 20.58 -3.92 -2.96
C ASN A 212 21.11 -3.98 -1.51
N HIS A 213 20.25 -4.26 -0.54
CA HIS A 213 20.55 -4.25 0.90
C HIS A 213 19.94 -5.47 1.63
N PRO A 214 20.36 -6.70 1.26
CA PRO A 214 19.73 -7.93 1.74
C PRO A 214 19.91 -8.16 3.24
N LEU A 215 21.03 -7.76 3.84
CA LEU A 215 21.26 -7.93 5.28
C LEU A 215 20.32 -7.03 6.07
N THR A 216 20.15 -5.79 5.62
CA THR A 216 19.21 -4.82 6.16
C THR A 216 17.78 -5.34 6.06
N LEU A 217 17.37 -5.94 4.93
CA LEU A 217 16.04 -6.55 4.84
C LEU A 217 15.85 -7.66 5.90
N VAL A 218 16.78 -8.62 5.94
CA VAL A 218 16.66 -9.81 6.79
C VAL A 218 16.64 -9.45 8.28
N ALA A 219 17.52 -8.55 8.72
CA ALA A 219 17.62 -8.14 10.11
C ALA A 219 16.35 -7.44 10.62
N ASN A 220 15.61 -6.75 9.75
CA ASN A 220 14.43 -5.99 10.14
C ASN A 220 13.11 -6.76 9.98
N LEU A 221 13.11 -7.98 9.43
CA LEU A 221 11.88 -8.76 9.21
C LEU A 221 11.07 -9.02 10.49
N GLN A 222 11.76 -9.21 11.62
CA GLN A 222 11.10 -9.47 12.91
C GLN A 222 10.14 -8.35 13.33
N TRP A 223 10.42 -7.11 12.94
CA TRP A 223 9.62 -5.94 13.32
C TRP A 223 8.27 -5.85 12.59
N LEU A 224 8.05 -6.70 11.59
CA LEU A 224 6.73 -6.86 10.97
C LEU A 224 5.74 -7.60 11.87
N SER A 225 6.20 -8.42 12.83
CA SER A 225 5.34 -9.24 13.67
C SER A 225 5.43 -8.95 15.17
N ARG A 226 6.51 -8.30 15.63
CA ARG A 226 6.68 -7.94 17.05
C ARG A 226 5.77 -6.77 17.47
N PRO A 227 5.25 -6.77 18.72
CA PRO A 227 4.29 -5.78 19.20
C PRO A 227 4.97 -4.47 19.63
N VAL A 228 5.53 -3.71 18.70
CA VAL A 228 6.32 -2.49 19.00
C VAL A 228 5.50 -1.20 19.02
N ILE A 229 4.21 -1.25 18.69
CA ILE A 229 3.33 -0.08 18.63
C ILE A 229 2.38 -0.11 19.83
N PRO A 230 2.35 0.94 20.68
CA PRO A 230 1.43 1.01 21.81
C PRO A 230 -0.02 1.12 21.35
N LYS A 231 -0.92 0.42 22.03
CA LYS A 231 -2.36 0.63 21.93
C LYS A 231 -2.76 1.52 23.11
N LYS A 232 -3.32 2.72 22.86
CA LYS A 232 -3.88 3.53 23.94
C LYS A 232 -4.99 2.71 24.63
N GLU A 233 -4.80 2.39 25.89
CA GLU A 233 -5.85 1.80 26.73
C GLU A 233 -6.88 2.88 27.06
N LYS A 234 -8.16 2.49 27.14
CA LYS A 234 -9.13 3.33 27.84
C LYS A 234 -8.66 3.34 29.30
N LYS A 235 -8.53 4.53 29.89
CA LYS A 235 -8.47 4.65 31.35
C LYS A 235 -9.79 4.11 31.87
N ASP A 236 -9.83 2.83 32.19
CA ASP A 236 -10.86 2.31 33.06
C ASP A 236 -10.49 2.83 34.45
N ASP A 237 -11.38 3.59 35.08
CA ASP A 237 -11.30 4.05 36.47
C ASP A 237 -11.45 2.88 37.45
N ALA A 238 -10.65 1.84 37.27
CA ALA A 238 -10.51 0.73 38.18
C ALA A 238 -9.12 0.81 38.80
N GLU A 239 -9.10 0.97 40.12
CA GLU A 239 -7.94 0.88 40.99
C GLU A 239 -7.18 -0.44 40.76
N ASP A 240 -6.28 -0.46 39.79
CA ASP A 240 -5.10 -1.33 39.79
C ASP A 240 -3.89 -0.40 39.66
N ASN A 241 -3.58 0.27 40.78
CA ASN A 241 -2.21 0.70 41.08
C ASN A 241 -1.36 -0.58 41.25
N ASP A 242 -1.08 -1.28 40.15
CA ASP A 242 -0.18 -2.42 40.15
C ASP A 242 1.17 -1.97 39.58
N VAL A 243 1.98 -1.46 40.51
CA VAL A 243 3.45 -1.52 40.56
C VAL A 243 4.17 -1.27 39.22
N VAL A 244 4.88 -0.14 39.16
CA VAL A 244 6.05 0.04 38.30
C VAL A 244 6.97 -1.16 38.55
N LEU A 245 6.86 -2.17 37.71
CA LEU A 245 7.86 -3.22 37.60
C LEU A 245 9.09 -2.49 37.10
N VAL A 246 10.03 -2.27 38.02
CA VAL A 246 11.42 -1.96 37.73
C VAL A 246 11.83 -2.94 36.64
N GLU A 247 11.95 -2.44 35.41
CA GLU A 247 12.47 -3.22 34.30
C GLU A 247 13.86 -3.65 34.74
N ALA A 248 14.03 -4.94 35.03
CA ALA A 248 15.36 -5.51 35.10
C ALA A 248 16.02 -5.17 33.76
N ASP A 249 17.17 -4.51 33.80
CA ASP A 249 17.98 -4.11 32.65
C ASP A 249 18.00 -5.23 31.61
N LYS A 250 17.09 -5.16 30.63
CA LYS A 250 17.13 -6.07 29.49
C LYS A 250 18.41 -5.70 28.75
N ASN A 251 19.29 -6.67 28.53
CA ASN A 251 20.50 -6.48 27.75
C ASN A 251 20.21 -5.64 26.51
N GLU A 252 21.08 -4.69 26.18
CA GLU A 252 20.89 -3.79 25.03
C GLU A 252 20.66 -4.57 23.71
N ASP A 253 21.16 -5.81 23.65
CA ASP A 253 21.03 -6.68 22.49
C ASP A 253 19.72 -7.50 22.43
N ASP A 254 18.87 -7.49 23.48
CA ASP A 254 17.60 -8.23 23.47
C ASP A 254 16.51 -7.47 22.67
N PRO A 255 16.01 -8.02 21.55
CA PRO A 255 14.94 -7.39 20.78
C PRO A 255 13.65 -7.15 21.58
N ALA A 256 13.42 -7.89 22.68
CA ALA A 256 12.26 -7.74 23.54
C ALA A 256 12.24 -6.44 24.37
N ARG A 257 13.31 -5.62 24.32
CA ARG A 257 13.32 -4.27 24.92
C ARG A 257 12.36 -3.31 24.22
N TYR A 258 12.08 -3.54 22.93
CA TYR A 258 11.15 -2.72 22.14
C TYR A 258 9.71 -3.22 22.18
N ASP A 259 9.45 -4.38 22.81
CA ASP A 259 8.11 -4.93 22.87
C ASP A 259 7.25 -4.13 23.84
N VAL A 260 6.09 -3.70 23.36
CA VAL A 260 5.09 -3.00 24.15
C VAL A 260 4.06 -3.99 24.67
N LYS A 261 3.79 -3.94 25.99
CA LYS A 261 2.72 -4.73 26.60
C LYS A 261 1.37 -4.36 25.96
N HIS A 262 0.63 -5.37 25.50
CA HIS A 262 -0.62 -5.20 24.73
C HIS A 262 -0.45 -4.40 23.42
N GLY A 263 0.78 -4.29 22.91
CA GLY A 263 1.10 -3.61 21.66
C GLY A 263 0.67 -4.36 20.41
N VAL A 264 0.79 -3.67 19.28
CA VAL A 264 0.51 -4.19 17.93
C VAL A 264 1.73 -4.05 17.03
N ALA A 265 1.78 -4.79 15.93
CA ALA A 265 2.92 -4.84 15.02
C ALA A 265 2.74 -3.93 13.81
N HIS A 266 3.84 -3.56 13.13
CA HIS A 266 3.76 -2.82 11.86
C HIS A 266 3.01 -3.59 10.77
N GLY A 267 3.19 -4.91 10.73
CA GLY A 267 2.60 -5.79 9.73
C GLY A 267 1.92 -7.00 10.36
N TYR A 268 1.92 -8.10 9.61
CA TYR A 268 1.44 -9.40 10.03
C TYR A 268 2.50 -10.47 9.78
N TRP A 269 2.42 -11.56 10.53
CA TRP A 269 3.15 -12.80 10.26
C TRP A 269 3.02 -13.30 8.81
N LYS A 270 1.89 -13.00 8.14
CA LYS A 270 1.68 -13.37 6.73
C LYS A 270 2.58 -12.60 5.76
N ASP A 271 3.07 -11.41 6.12
CA ASP A 271 4.00 -10.66 5.27
C ASP A 271 5.30 -11.43 5.07
N LEU A 272 5.82 -12.05 6.13
CA LEU A 272 7.02 -12.90 6.09
C LEU A 272 6.86 -14.04 5.06
N LEU A 273 5.71 -14.73 5.10
CA LEU A 273 5.41 -15.83 4.19
C LEU A 273 5.18 -15.34 2.76
N ASN A 274 4.62 -14.14 2.57
CA ASN A 274 4.41 -13.55 1.25
C ASN A 274 5.75 -13.16 0.62
N ILE A 275 6.65 -12.51 1.36
CA ILE A 275 8.02 -12.20 0.92
C ILE A 275 8.73 -13.48 0.49
N LEU A 276 8.66 -14.54 1.30
CA LEU A 276 9.29 -15.81 0.98
C LEU A 276 8.68 -16.47 -0.27
N ALA A 277 7.36 -16.40 -0.44
CA ALA A 277 6.69 -16.93 -1.63
C ALA A 277 7.07 -16.15 -2.89
N LEU A 278 7.22 -14.82 -2.81
CA LEU A 278 7.70 -14.00 -3.91
C LEU A 278 9.15 -14.37 -4.27
N ALA A 279 10.02 -14.49 -3.27
CA ALA A 279 11.43 -14.84 -3.46
C ALA A 279 11.61 -16.22 -4.09
N ALA A 280 10.87 -17.23 -3.61
CA ALA A 280 10.90 -18.59 -4.15
C ALA A 280 10.49 -18.68 -5.63
N ASN A 281 9.80 -17.65 -6.16
CA ASN A 281 9.31 -17.61 -7.54
C ASN A 281 10.08 -16.57 -8.38
N GLY A 282 11.17 -15.99 -7.87
CA GLY A 282 11.94 -14.95 -8.58
C GLY A 282 11.15 -13.66 -8.79
N LYS A 283 10.16 -13.38 -7.93
CA LYS A 283 9.23 -12.24 -8.01
C LYS A 283 9.35 -11.30 -6.82
N LEU A 284 10.34 -11.50 -5.95
CA LEU A 284 10.72 -10.52 -4.92
C LEU A 284 11.67 -9.52 -5.58
N ASP A 285 11.08 -8.57 -6.28
CA ASP A 285 11.78 -7.60 -7.11
C ASP A 285 10.98 -6.29 -7.11
N CYS A 286 11.69 -5.16 -7.22
CA CYS A 286 11.07 -3.84 -7.28
C CYS A 286 10.16 -3.69 -8.50
N LEU A 287 10.48 -4.33 -9.64
CA LEU A 287 9.76 -4.16 -10.90
C LEU A 287 8.61 -5.16 -11.12
N SER A 288 8.70 -6.33 -10.52
CA SER A 288 7.71 -7.40 -10.64
C SER A 288 6.43 -7.09 -9.86
N ASP A 289 5.24 -7.39 -10.41
CA ASP A 289 3.98 -7.25 -9.65
C ASP A 289 3.80 -8.41 -8.64
N PRO A 290 3.77 -8.14 -7.31
CA PRO A 290 3.53 -9.17 -6.30
C PRO A 290 2.19 -9.90 -6.46
N ARG A 291 1.22 -9.29 -7.14
CA ARG A 291 -0.11 -9.86 -7.36
C ARG A 291 -0.08 -11.08 -8.28
N ASP A 292 0.92 -11.20 -9.15
CA ASP A 292 1.13 -12.36 -10.04
C ASP A 292 1.11 -13.68 -9.26
N ILE A 293 1.75 -13.69 -8.08
CA ILE A 293 1.86 -14.87 -7.21
C ILE A 293 0.77 -14.85 -6.14
N LEU A 294 0.68 -13.75 -5.39
CA LEU A 294 -0.13 -13.66 -4.17
C LEU A 294 -1.65 -13.64 -4.43
N ASN A 295 -2.06 -13.17 -5.60
CA ASN A 295 -3.46 -13.04 -6.00
C ASN A 295 -3.80 -13.84 -7.26
N SER A 296 -2.95 -14.81 -7.65
CA SER A 296 -3.21 -15.68 -8.80
C SER A 296 -4.61 -16.28 -8.68
N GLU A 297 -5.53 -15.77 -9.49
CA GLU A 297 -6.88 -16.32 -9.58
C GLU A 297 -6.69 -17.74 -10.05
N ASN A 298 -7.06 -18.71 -9.22
CA ASN A 298 -7.06 -20.09 -9.66
C ASN A 298 -8.15 -20.17 -10.73
N PRO A 299 -7.82 -20.30 -12.04
CA PRO A 299 -8.82 -20.22 -13.10
C PRO A 299 -9.83 -21.37 -13.05
N GLY A 300 -9.64 -22.32 -12.13
CA GLY A 300 -10.60 -23.38 -11.81
C GLY A 300 -11.64 -23.04 -10.74
N ILE A 301 -11.57 -21.91 -10.03
CA ILE A 301 -12.49 -21.57 -8.94
C ILE A 301 -12.88 -20.08 -8.97
N GLU A 302 -14.02 -19.76 -9.59
CA GLU A 302 -14.71 -18.49 -9.36
C GLU A 302 -15.83 -18.70 -8.32
N LYS A 303 -15.90 -17.82 -7.32
CA LYS A 303 -16.98 -17.81 -6.31
C LYS A 303 -17.25 -19.18 -5.65
N GLY A 304 -16.17 -19.91 -5.32
CA GLY A 304 -16.24 -21.19 -4.63
C GLY A 304 -16.82 -22.35 -5.45
N LYS A 305 -17.06 -22.17 -6.76
CA LYS A 305 -17.53 -23.22 -7.65
C LYS A 305 -16.41 -23.63 -8.60
N SER A 306 -16.15 -24.95 -8.67
CA SER A 306 -15.25 -25.51 -9.69
C SER A 306 -15.81 -25.19 -11.08
N LEU A 307 -15.06 -24.43 -11.87
CA LEU A 307 -15.37 -24.20 -13.28
C LEU A 307 -15.24 -25.55 -14.00
N ARG A 308 -16.37 -26.24 -14.20
CA ARG A 308 -16.42 -27.26 -15.26
C ARG A 308 -16.10 -26.51 -16.55
N PHE A 309 -14.95 -26.83 -17.15
CA PHE A 309 -14.52 -26.31 -18.44
C PHE A 309 -15.64 -26.49 -19.46
N ARG A 310 -16.51 -25.50 -19.62
CA ARG A 310 -17.47 -25.48 -20.71
C ARG A 310 -16.64 -25.05 -21.91
N LYS A 311 -16.17 -26.02 -22.71
CA LYS A 311 -15.49 -25.76 -23.99
C LYS A 311 -16.23 -24.60 -24.67
N LYS A 312 -15.57 -23.46 -24.83
CA LYS A 312 -16.09 -22.34 -25.62
C LYS A 312 -16.37 -22.92 -27.01
N LYS A 313 -17.64 -23.21 -27.32
CA LYS A 313 -18.03 -23.54 -28.70
C LYS A 313 -17.65 -22.32 -29.51
N THR A 314 -16.67 -22.49 -30.40
CA THR A 314 -16.22 -21.46 -31.31
C THR A 314 -17.41 -20.96 -32.13
N LYS A 315 -17.39 -19.65 -32.44
CA LYS A 315 -18.46 -18.90 -33.11
C LYS A 315 -18.90 -19.52 -34.46
N ARG A 316 -18.13 -20.45 -35.04
CA ARG A 316 -18.46 -21.21 -36.27
C ARG A 316 -19.58 -22.25 -36.09
N GLY A 317 -19.87 -22.72 -34.87
CA GLY A 317 -20.92 -23.72 -34.63
C GLY A 317 -22.35 -23.15 -34.50
N ARG A 318 -22.50 -21.83 -34.39
CA ARG A 318 -23.80 -21.17 -34.20
C ARG A 318 -24.57 -20.99 -35.52
N ASN A 319 -23.87 -20.87 -36.65
CA ASN A 319 -24.48 -20.63 -37.96
C ASN A 319 -25.09 -21.88 -38.61
N MET A 320 -24.61 -23.09 -38.26
CA MET A 320 -25.18 -24.35 -38.76
C MET A 320 -26.45 -24.79 -38.01
N ALA A 321 -26.64 -24.35 -36.76
CA ALA A 321 -27.83 -24.65 -35.98
C ALA A 321 -29.02 -23.73 -36.35
N ALA A 322 -28.74 -22.48 -36.73
CA ALA A 322 -29.75 -21.54 -37.22
C ALA A 322 -30.30 -21.92 -38.60
N ALA A 323 -29.46 -22.48 -39.49
CA ALA A 323 -29.89 -22.97 -40.80
C ALA A 323 -30.81 -24.21 -40.72
N ARG A 324 -30.67 -25.04 -39.67
CA ARG A 324 -31.52 -26.21 -39.44
C ARG A 324 -32.89 -25.88 -38.83
N GLN A 325 -33.05 -24.70 -38.22
CA GLN A 325 -34.28 -24.30 -37.54
C GLN A 325 -35.21 -23.47 -38.45
N ALA A 326 -34.70 -22.96 -39.57
CA ALA A 326 -35.46 -22.16 -40.55
C ALA A 326 -36.19 -22.98 -41.64
N LEU A 327 -35.98 -24.30 -41.70
CA LEU A 327 -36.64 -25.21 -42.66
C LEU A 327 -37.84 -26.00 -42.06
N SER A 328 -38.29 -25.64 -40.86
CA SER A 328 -39.26 -26.43 -40.07
C SER A 328 -40.65 -25.76 -39.89
N ARG A 329 -41.01 -24.74 -40.68
CA ARG A 329 -42.39 -24.19 -40.67
C ARG A 329 -42.89 -23.85 -42.08
N GLY A 330 -43.81 -24.68 -42.59
CA GLY A 330 -44.52 -24.52 -43.88
C GLY A 330 -44.61 -25.85 -44.65
N VAL A 331 -45.40 -26.82 -44.18
CA VAL A 331 -46.75 -27.19 -44.66
C VAL A 331 -46.77 -27.87 -46.05
N ALA A 332 -47.04 -29.19 -45.98
CA ALA A 332 -47.87 -30.05 -46.83
C ALA A 332 -47.69 -30.06 -48.37
N GLN A 333 -47.33 -31.22 -48.94
CA GLN A 333 -48.25 -32.16 -49.62
C GLN A 333 -47.49 -33.26 -50.40
N SER A 334 -47.92 -34.50 -50.14
CA SER A 334 -48.04 -35.70 -51.00
C SER A 334 -47.09 -35.99 -52.18
N ASN A 335 -46.66 -37.27 -52.21
CA ASN A 335 -46.66 -38.25 -53.33
C ASN A 335 -45.32 -38.81 -53.87
N VAL A 336 -45.14 -40.13 -53.61
CA VAL A 336 -44.91 -41.24 -54.57
C VAL A 336 -43.47 -41.65 -55.00
N ALA A 337 -43.21 -42.97 -54.82
CA ALA A 337 -42.34 -43.95 -55.54
C ALA A 337 -40.79 -43.85 -55.43
N ALA A 338 -40.12 -44.89 -54.90
CA ALA A 338 -39.45 -46.04 -55.62
C ALA A 338 -37.99 -45.65 -55.98
N GLU A 339 -36.90 -46.45 -55.92
CA GLU A 339 -36.50 -47.86 -55.85
C GLU A 339 -35.05 -47.85 -55.30
N ASP A 340 -34.64 -48.74 -54.39
CA ASP A 340 -33.98 -50.05 -54.60
C ASP A 340 -32.56 -50.02 -55.22
N THR A 341 -31.57 -50.51 -54.45
CA THR A 341 -30.45 -51.41 -54.82
C THR A 341 -29.24 -51.30 -53.88
N THR A 342 -29.02 -52.37 -53.12
CA THR A 342 -27.71 -52.86 -52.59
C THR A 342 -27.04 -53.78 -53.65
N PRO A 343 -25.93 -54.53 -53.41
CA PRO A 343 -24.88 -54.56 -52.36
C PRO A 343 -23.42 -54.73 -52.92
N GLU A 344 -22.43 -54.82 -52.00
CA GLU A 344 -21.17 -55.62 -52.10
C GLU A 344 -20.10 -55.21 -53.16
N GLU A 345 -18.77 -55.43 -53.05
CA GLU A 345 -17.91 -56.32 -52.27
C GLU A 345 -16.44 -55.81 -52.37
N LYS A 346 -15.55 -56.17 -51.43
CA LYS A 346 -14.07 -56.06 -51.57
C LYS A 346 -13.55 -57.33 -52.28
N PRO A 347 -12.37 -57.33 -52.95
CA PRO A 347 -11.17 -57.86 -52.27
C PRO A 347 -9.77 -57.36 -52.74
N THR A 348 -8.80 -57.61 -51.85
CA THR A 348 -7.38 -58.03 -52.04
C THR A 348 -6.27 -57.13 -52.66
N GLN A 349 -5.35 -56.76 -51.76
CA GLN A 349 -3.87 -56.86 -51.76
C GLN A 349 -3.03 -56.69 -53.04
N GLY A 350 -2.00 -55.83 -52.96
CA GLY A 350 -0.82 -55.92 -53.82
C GLY A 350 0.18 -54.75 -53.75
N VAL A 351 1.22 -54.93 -52.92
CA VAL A 351 2.63 -54.48 -53.10
C VAL A 351 3.01 -53.00 -52.88
N ALA A 352 4.10 -52.85 -52.12
CA ALA A 352 4.70 -51.64 -51.57
C ALA A 352 5.40 -50.73 -52.60
N SER A 353 5.40 -49.43 -52.31
CA SER A 353 6.56 -48.57 -52.54
C SER A 353 6.65 -47.53 -51.44
N GLU A 354 7.84 -47.44 -50.85
CA GLU A 354 8.22 -46.56 -49.77
C GLU A 354 8.24 -45.11 -50.26
N ALA A 355 7.42 -44.27 -49.64
CA ALA A 355 7.60 -42.83 -49.62
C ALA A 355 7.57 -42.40 -48.15
N GLU A 356 8.71 -41.95 -47.64
CA GLU A 356 8.89 -41.41 -46.31
C GLU A 356 7.88 -40.28 -46.06
N ASN A 357 6.94 -40.51 -45.15
CA ASN A 357 6.03 -39.49 -44.67
C ASN A 357 6.56 -38.95 -43.32
N PRO A 358 6.96 -37.67 -43.21
CA PRO A 358 7.45 -37.06 -41.97
C PRO A 358 6.32 -36.74 -40.98
N GLU A 359 5.25 -37.56 -40.97
CA GLU A 359 4.07 -37.40 -40.11
C GLU A 359 4.01 -38.42 -38.96
N ALA A 360 5.03 -39.29 -38.83
CA ALA A 360 5.07 -40.29 -37.76
C ALA A 360 5.63 -39.78 -36.41
N GLU A 361 6.07 -38.51 -36.31
CA GLU A 361 6.58 -37.94 -35.04
C GLU A 361 5.58 -37.06 -34.28
N SER A 362 4.37 -36.81 -34.81
CA SER A 362 3.38 -35.96 -34.13
C SER A 362 2.29 -36.72 -33.33
N ALA A 363 2.34 -38.06 -33.31
CA ALA A 363 1.27 -38.90 -32.77
C ALA A 363 1.49 -39.45 -31.34
N ALA A 364 2.32 -38.83 -30.50
CA ALA A 364 2.58 -39.32 -29.14
C ALA A 364 2.57 -38.26 -28.01
N LYS A 365 1.89 -37.12 -28.16
CA LYS A 365 1.57 -36.27 -26.99
C LYS A 365 0.31 -36.80 -26.29
N ARG A 366 0.48 -37.87 -25.49
CA ARG A 366 -0.54 -38.31 -24.52
C ARG A 366 -0.92 -37.09 -23.66
N SER A 367 -2.14 -36.59 -23.83
CA SER A 367 -2.63 -35.47 -23.02
C SER A 367 -2.66 -35.89 -21.56
N LEU A 368 -1.73 -35.35 -20.76
CA LEU A 368 -1.62 -35.64 -19.33
C LEU A 368 -2.97 -35.44 -18.64
N THR A 369 -3.34 -36.40 -17.80
CA THR A 369 -4.50 -36.31 -16.92
C THR A 369 -4.34 -35.10 -15.99
N TRP A 370 -5.47 -34.59 -15.45
CA TRP A 370 -5.41 -33.48 -14.50
C TRP A 370 -4.61 -33.83 -13.22
N GLN A 371 -4.56 -35.11 -12.85
CA GLN A 371 -3.79 -35.62 -11.71
C GLN A 371 -2.29 -35.53 -12.01
N GLU A 372 -1.86 -36.01 -13.18
CA GLU A 372 -0.47 -35.92 -13.65
C GLU A 372 -0.02 -34.46 -13.77
N LYS A 373 -0.84 -33.57 -14.37
CA LYS A 373 -0.51 -32.13 -14.45
C LYS A 373 -0.36 -31.48 -13.07
N ARG A 374 -1.21 -31.85 -12.11
CA ARG A 374 -1.09 -31.34 -10.74
C ARG A 374 0.15 -31.87 -10.05
N LEU A 375 0.54 -33.11 -10.31
CA LEU A 375 1.77 -33.70 -9.77
C LEU A 375 2.99 -33.00 -10.38
N GLU A 376 3.03 -32.84 -11.70
CA GLU A 376 4.08 -32.13 -12.43
C GLU A 376 4.27 -30.69 -11.91
N VAL A 377 3.19 -29.91 -11.81
CA VAL A 377 3.25 -28.55 -11.24
C VAL A 377 3.79 -28.55 -9.80
N ARG A 378 3.48 -29.56 -9.00
CA ARG A 378 4.01 -29.69 -7.64
C ARG A 378 5.50 -30.03 -7.64
N THR A 379 5.92 -31.00 -8.46
CA THR A 379 7.31 -31.40 -8.60
C THR A 379 8.17 -30.25 -9.09
N ASN A 380 7.71 -29.51 -10.10
CA ASN A 380 8.43 -28.36 -10.64
C ASN A 380 8.58 -27.25 -9.59
N ARG A 381 7.53 -26.96 -8.81
CA ARG A 381 7.62 -26.00 -7.70
C ARG A 381 8.55 -26.47 -6.60
N HIS A 382 8.53 -27.76 -6.30
CA HIS A 382 9.43 -28.35 -5.33
C HIS A 382 10.89 -28.20 -5.76
N GLN A 383 11.22 -28.62 -6.98
CA GLN A 383 12.55 -28.47 -7.56
C GLN A 383 12.99 -27.00 -7.62
N ALA A 384 12.10 -26.09 -8.02
CA ALA A 384 12.41 -24.66 -8.05
C ALA A 384 12.74 -24.10 -6.66
N ALA A 385 11.97 -24.48 -5.63
CA ALA A 385 12.22 -24.03 -4.26
C ALA A 385 13.52 -24.61 -3.68
N VAL A 386 13.82 -25.89 -3.98
CA VAL A 386 15.09 -26.53 -3.57
C VAL A 386 16.27 -25.85 -4.26
N LYS A 387 16.19 -25.68 -5.58
CA LYS A 387 17.20 -24.98 -6.37
C LYS A 387 17.43 -23.55 -5.86
N ALA A 388 16.35 -22.81 -5.60
CA ALA A 388 16.47 -21.46 -5.04
C ALA A 388 17.16 -21.47 -3.67
N PHE A 389 16.88 -22.45 -2.81
CA PHE A 389 17.53 -22.56 -1.50
C PHE A 389 19.02 -22.87 -1.61
N GLU A 390 19.39 -23.73 -2.55
CA GLU A 390 20.78 -24.15 -2.77
C GLU A 390 21.61 -23.08 -3.47
N GLU A 391 21.04 -22.35 -4.44
CA GLU A 391 21.80 -21.43 -5.30
C GLU A 391 21.67 -19.94 -4.91
N ASN A 392 20.54 -19.52 -4.33
CA ASN A 392 20.29 -18.10 -4.04
C ASN A 392 20.47 -17.81 -2.54
N HIS A 393 21.58 -17.15 -2.20
CA HIS A 393 21.94 -16.74 -0.84
C HIS A 393 20.88 -15.86 -0.16
N VAL A 394 20.27 -14.93 -0.92
CA VAL A 394 19.20 -14.06 -0.38
C VAL A 394 17.96 -14.86 -0.04
N PHE A 395 17.52 -15.77 -0.93
CA PHE A 395 16.39 -16.65 -0.65
C PHE A 395 16.66 -17.58 0.52
N ARG A 396 17.87 -18.15 0.60
CA ARG A 396 18.28 -19.02 1.71
C ARG A 396 18.23 -18.28 3.05
N ALA A 397 18.80 -17.07 3.11
CA ALA A 397 18.78 -16.23 4.31
C ALA A 397 17.34 -15.86 4.73
N LEU A 398 16.48 -15.47 3.78
CA LEU A 398 15.07 -15.19 4.02
C LEU A 398 14.34 -16.44 4.54
N HIS A 399 14.54 -17.60 3.91
CA HIS A 399 13.88 -18.85 4.28
C HIS A 399 14.23 -19.28 5.70
N LEU A 400 15.53 -19.28 6.02
CA LEU A 400 16.04 -19.64 7.34
C LEU A 400 15.52 -18.68 8.42
N THR A 401 15.57 -17.38 8.16
CA THR A 401 15.12 -16.35 9.12
C THR A 401 13.62 -16.46 9.38
N VAL A 402 12.81 -16.58 8.31
CA VAL A 402 11.35 -16.73 8.47
C VAL A 402 11.00 -18.02 9.19
N ALA A 403 11.65 -19.15 8.86
CA ALA A 403 11.41 -20.41 9.55
C ALA A 403 11.72 -20.31 11.05
N ARG A 404 12.85 -19.68 11.40
CA ARG A 404 13.26 -19.45 12.78
C ARG A 404 12.27 -18.57 13.55
N LEU A 405 11.86 -17.42 12.99
CA LEU A 405 10.89 -16.52 13.62
C LEU A 405 9.56 -17.22 13.94
N PHE A 406 9.06 -18.05 13.02
CA PHE A 406 7.85 -18.84 13.26
C PHE A 406 8.06 -19.89 14.35
N ALA A 407 9.17 -20.65 14.30
CA ALA A 407 9.44 -21.70 15.27
C ALA A 407 9.56 -21.13 16.70
N GLU A 408 10.39 -20.10 16.91
CA GLU A 408 10.61 -19.46 18.21
C GLU A 408 9.29 -18.95 18.82
N GLN A 409 8.47 -18.26 18.04
CA GLN A 409 7.20 -17.74 18.55
C GLN A 409 6.18 -18.85 18.82
N LEU A 410 6.10 -19.87 17.95
CA LEU A 410 5.17 -21.00 18.16
C LEU A 410 5.55 -21.82 19.39
N GLU A 411 6.84 -22.01 19.66
CA GLU A 411 7.31 -22.68 20.88
C GLU A 411 6.96 -21.88 22.13
N ALA A 412 7.17 -20.56 22.11
CA ALA A 412 6.77 -19.68 23.21
C ALA A 412 5.26 -19.74 23.46
N ASP A 413 4.45 -19.68 22.39
CA ASP A 413 2.99 -19.78 22.45
C ASP A 413 2.54 -21.17 22.97
N LEU A 414 3.19 -22.26 22.56
CA LEU A 414 2.89 -23.62 23.04
C LEU A 414 3.26 -23.80 24.51
N LYS A 415 4.39 -23.23 24.94
CA LYS A 415 4.79 -23.23 26.35
C LYS A 415 3.76 -22.49 27.20
N ALA A 416 3.29 -21.32 26.74
CA ALA A 416 2.22 -20.58 27.39
C ALA A 416 0.88 -21.35 27.41
N LEU A 417 0.54 -22.04 26.31
CA LEU A 417 -0.70 -22.83 26.23
C LEU A 417 -0.69 -24.02 27.19
N ARG A 418 0.43 -24.75 27.25
CA ARG A 418 0.60 -25.97 28.04
C ARG A 418 0.91 -25.69 29.50
N GLY A 419 1.46 -24.53 29.82
CA GLY A 419 1.71 -24.09 31.19
C GLY A 419 0.42 -23.82 31.96
N ASP A 420 0.53 -23.73 33.28
CA ASP A 420 -0.62 -23.54 34.18
C ASP A 420 -1.03 -22.07 34.37
N ASP A 421 -0.20 -21.11 33.95
CA ASP A 421 -0.47 -19.68 34.12
C ASP A 421 -1.61 -19.19 33.20
N PRO A 422 -2.75 -18.76 33.76
CA PRO A 422 -3.86 -18.21 32.98
C PRO A 422 -3.51 -16.89 32.29
N LYS A 423 -2.58 -16.09 32.85
CA LYS A 423 -2.15 -14.81 32.26
C LYS A 423 -1.36 -15.07 30.99
N ALA A 424 -0.38 -15.97 31.02
CA ALA A 424 0.37 -16.39 29.83
C ALA A 424 -0.53 -16.93 28.70
N ARG A 425 -1.59 -17.68 29.03
CA ARG A 425 -2.56 -18.16 28.02
C ARG A 425 -3.32 -17.02 27.34
N ARG A 426 -3.56 -15.89 28.03
CA ARG A 426 -4.25 -14.72 27.45
C ARG A 426 -3.33 -13.90 26.53
N THR A 427 -2.02 -14.04 26.66
CA THR A 427 -1.02 -13.31 25.88
C THR A 427 -0.46 -14.11 24.70
N ILE A 428 -1.02 -15.28 24.38
CA ILE A 428 -0.64 -16.08 23.22
C ILE A 428 -0.75 -15.24 21.94
N SER A 429 0.30 -15.27 21.13
CA SER A 429 0.40 -14.43 19.95
C SER A 429 -0.55 -14.88 18.82
N LEU A 430 -0.71 -14.02 17.81
CA LEU A 430 -1.42 -14.37 16.58
C LEU A 430 -0.55 -15.17 15.58
N CYS A 431 0.64 -15.65 15.95
CA CYS A 431 1.53 -16.40 15.07
C CYS A 431 0.85 -17.64 14.49
N ALA A 432 0.21 -18.46 15.33
CA ALA A 432 -0.48 -19.67 14.90
C ALA A 432 -1.62 -19.43 13.91
N LYS A 433 -2.28 -18.27 13.95
CA LYS A 433 -3.31 -17.87 12.97
C LYS A 433 -2.70 -17.85 11.56
N TRP A 434 -1.49 -17.31 11.43
CA TRP A 434 -0.83 -17.12 10.15
C TRP A 434 0.16 -18.23 9.78
N ALA A 435 0.49 -19.11 10.73
CA ALA A 435 1.42 -20.22 10.52
C ALA A 435 1.06 -21.04 9.26
N PRO A 436 2.05 -21.35 8.39
CA PRO A 436 1.78 -21.99 7.11
C PRO A 436 1.17 -23.38 7.33
N SER A 437 0.13 -23.70 6.56
CA SER A 437 -0.52 -25.01 6.62
C SER A 437 0.03 -25.93 5.54
N GLN A 438 0.26 -27.19 5.88
CA GLN A 438 0.81 -28.21 4.97
C GLN A 438 0.02 -28.29 3.66
N ALA A 439 0.75 -28.32 2.54
CA ALA A 439 0.24 -28.41 1.18
C ALA A 439 -0.77 -27.31 0.80
N ARG A 440 -0.76 -26.16 1.50
CA ARG A 440 -1.51 -24.94 1.16
C ARG A 440 -0.58 -23.91 0.51
N PHE A 441 -1.12 -22.72 0.20
CA PHE A 441 -0.47 -21.72 -0.65
C PHE A 441 1.02 -21.51 -0.32
N HIS A 442 1.37 -21.02 0.86
CA HIS A 442 2.76 -20.71 1.20
C HIS A 442 3.68 -21.94 1.16
N ASP A 443 3.25 -23.07 1.73
CA ASP A 443 4.01 -24.32 1.74
C ASP A 443 4.20 -24.91 0.32
N ARG A 444 3.30 -24.62 -0.63
CA ARG A 444 3.45 -25.03 -2.05
C ARG A 444 4.49 -24.26 -2.82
N HIS A 445 4.81 -23.06 -2.38
CA HIS A 445 5.83 -22.24 -3.02
C HIS A 445 7.17 -22.34 -2.30
N THR A 446 7.16 -22.58 -0.98
CA THR A 446 8.35 -22.39 -0.14
C THR A 446 8.80 -23.64 0.61
N PHE A 447 7.90 -24.60 0.86
CA PHE A 447 8.16 -25.77 1.71
C PHE A 447 8.63 -25.44 3.14
N VAL A 448 8.43 -24.19 3.59
CA VAL A 448 8.89 -23.66 4.89
C VAL A 448 8.36 -24.45 6.08
N VAL A 449 7.24 -25.17 5.95
CA VAL A 449 6.70 -26.03 7.02
C VAL A 449 7.68 -27.15 7.37
N SER A 450 8.48 -27.66 6.43
CA SER A 450 9.51 -28.66 6.74
C SER A 450 10.58 -28.08 7.65
N SER A 451 11.10 -26.90 7.32
CA SER A 451 12.13 -26.23 8.13
C SER A 451 11.60 -25.80 9.50
N ILE A 452 10.38 -25.26 9.59
CA ILE A 452 9.76 -24.92 10.89
C ILE A 452 9.58 -26.18 11.75
N ALA A 453 9.08 -27.27 11.16
CA ALA A 453 8.88 -28.52 11.88
C ALA A 453 10.21 -29.16 12.31
N GLU A 454 11.27 -29.03 11.52
CA GLU A 454 12.62 -29.52 11.84
C GLU A 454 13.23 -28.76 13.02
N ILE A 455 13.01 -27.44 13.12
CA ILE A 455 13.42 -26.65 14.28
C ILE A 455 12.65 -27.07 15.54
N MET A 456 11.31 -27.14 15.45
CA MET A 456 10.45 -27.40 16.61
C MET A 456 10.49 -28.84 17.13
N TYR A 457 10.76 -29.80 16.24
CA TYR A 457 10.81 -31.22 16.56
C TYR A 457 12.10 -31.82 15.99
N PRO A 458 13.25 -31.59 16.64
CA PRO A 458 14.49 -32.28 16.32
C PRO A 458 14.28 -33.78 16.32
N ARG A 459 15.07 -34.54 15.56
CA ARG A 459 14.85 -35.99 15.39
C ARG A 459 14.83 -36.72 16.73
N GLU A 460 15.70 -36.31 17.64
CA GLU A 460 15.87 -36.83 19.00
C GLU A 460 14.57 -36.69 19.83
N SER A 461 13.75 -35.67 19.54
CA SER A 461 12.46 -35.48 20.22
C SER A 461 11.39 -36.51 19.80
N LEU A 462 11.67 -37.32 18.76
CA LEU A 462 10.74 -38.28 18.16
C LEU A 462 11.25 -39.74 18.24
N ASP A 463 12.29 -40.02 19.03
CA ASP A 463 12.89 -41.37 19.18
C ASP A 463 11.89 -42.42 19.70
N GLY A 464 10.82 -42.01 20.38
CA GLY A 464 9.74 -42.92 20.81
C GLY A 464 8.79 -43.36 19.68
N VAL A 465 8.91 -42.78 18.49
CA VAL A 465 8.06 -43.06 17.31
C VAL A 465 8.89 -43.46 16.09
N LEU A 466 10.12 -42.97 15.98
CA LEU A 466 11.03 -43.23 14.87
C LEU A 466 12.13 -44.22 15.25
N SER A 467 12.45 -45.13 14.34
CA SER A 467 13.65 -45.97 14.41
C SER A 467 14.89 -45.18 13.93
N ALA A 468 16.07 -45.57 14.40
CA ALA A 468 17.35 -45.07 13.88
C ALA A 468 17.50 -45.30 12.36
N THR A 469 16.84 -46.32 11.81
CA THR A 469 16.87 -46.65 10.37
C THR A 469 15.89 -45.86 9.52
N ASP A 470 14.99 -45.07 10.11
CA ASP A 470 13.96 -44.37 9.36
C ASP A 470 14.52 -43.21 8.53
N SER A 471 14.06 -43.12 7.28
CA SER A 471 14.51 -42.10 6.34
C SER A 471 14.23 -40.67 6.86
N ARG A 472 14.99 -39.69 6.37
CA ARG A 472 14.72 -38.27 6.66
C ARG A 472 13.33 -37.84 6.19
N GLU A 473 12.83 -38.42 5.10
CA GLU A 473 11.46 -38.17 4.65
C GLU A 473 10.43 -38.63 5.70
N THR A 474 10.59 -39.84 6.23
CA THR A 474 9.73 -40.39 7.30
C THR A 474 9.76 -39.47 8.52
N TYR A 475 10.96 -39.07 8.97
CA TYR A 475 11.13 -38.09 10.06
C TYR A 475 10.35 -36.81 9.81
N LEU A 476 10.53 -36.16 8.65
CA LEU A 476 9.85 -34.91 8.31
C LEU A 476 8.32 -35.08 8.25
N ARG A 477 7.81 -36.24 7.82
CA ARG A 477 6.37 -36.54 7.86
C ARG A 477 5.83 -36.54 9.30
N HIS A 478 6.56 -37.15 10.24
CA HIS A 478 6.20 -37.14 11.65
C HIS A 478 6.31 -35.75 12.29
N ALA A 479 7.41 -35.03 12.03
CA ALA A 479 7.62 -33.67 12.54
C ALA A 479 6.52 -32.72 12.04
N ARG A 480 6.19 -32.76 10.75
CA ARG A 480 5.13 -31.93 10.15
C ARG A 480 3.75 -32.27 10.68
N GLU A 481 3.48 -33.55 10.98
CA GLU A 481 2.23 -33.96 11.62
C GLU A 481 2.13 -33.42 13.06
N ARG A 482 3.23 -33.42 13.81
CA ARG A 482 3.24 -32.85 15.17
C ARG A 482 3.06 -31.34 15.15
N TYR A 483 3.77 -30.64 14.26
CA TYR A 483 3.54 -29.23 13.95
C TYR A 483 2.07 -28.94 13.63
N ARG A 484 1.43 -29.74 12.76
CA ARG A 484 0.02 -29.56 12.40
C ARG A 484 -0.91 -29.69 13.61
N LYS A 485 -0.66 -30.66 14.51
CA LYS A 485 -1.44 -30.85 15.73
C LYS A 485 -1.30 -29.66 16.67
N ASP A 486 -0.08 -29.18 16.88
CA ASP A 486 0.22 -28.10 17.80
C ASP A 486 -0.30 -26.74 17.30
N VAL A 487 -0.14 -26.44 16.01
CA VAL A 487 -0.78 -25.28 15.38
C VAL A 487 -2.31 -25.38 15.48
N SER A 488 -2.90 -26.58 15.33
CA SER A 488 -4.35 -26.76 15.50
C SER A 488 -4.81 -26.49 16.94
N ALA A 489 -4.01 -26.87 17.94
CA ALA A 489 -4.29 -26.59 19.34
C ALA A 489 -4.26 -25.09 19.64
N LEU A 490 -3.22 -24.38 19.18
CA LEU A 490 -3.14 -22.92 19.30
C LEU A 490 -4.29 -22.22 18.59
N ARG A 491 -4.64 -22.64 17.35
CA ARG A 491 -5.78 -22.07 16.61
C ARG A 491 -7.13 -22.32 17.28
N LYS A 492 -7.27 -23.42 18.03
CA LYS A 492 -8.46 -23.69 18.85
C LYS A 492 -8.53 -22.71 20.02
N HIS A 493 -7.41 -22.48 20.70
CA HIS A 493 -7.31 -21.51 21.80
C HIS A 493 -7.60 -20.07 21.33
N LEU A 494 -7.10 -19.69 20.15
CA LEU A 494 -7.35 -18.38 19.53
C LEU A 494 -8.79 -18.18 19.01
N GLU A 495 -9.70 -19.17 19.19
CA GLU A 495 -11.11 -19.09 18.76
C GLU A 495 -11.28 -18.66 17.28
N ILE A 496 -10.44 -19.19 16.38
CA ILE A 496 -10.48 -18.83 14.96
C ILE A 496 -11.80 -19.30 14.32
N VAL A 497 -12.63 -18.34 13.88
CA VAL A 497 -14.00 -18.58 13.39
C VAL A 497 -14.10 -19.59 12.25
N GLU A 498 -13.09 -19.66 11.37
CA GLU A 498 -13.05 -20.60 10.25
C GLU A 498 -13.11 -22.06 10.72
N ARG A 499 -12.66 -22.35 11.96
CA ARG A 499 -12.76 -23.68 12.56
C ARG A 499 -14.22 -24.06 12.82
N ASP A 500 -14.96 -23.20 13.52
CA ASP A 500 -16.37 -23.45 13.86
C ASP A 500 -17.25 -23.40 12.60
N ILE A 501 -16.95 -22.52 11.65
CA ILE A 501 -17.61 -22.48 10.34
C ILE A 501 -17.43 -23.81 9.61
N THR A 502 -16.20 -24.35 9.56
CA THR A 502 -15.91 -25.62 8.87
C THR A 502 -16.56 -26.80 9.59
N ALA A 503 -16.58 -26.79 10.92
CA ALA A 503 -17.23 -27.80 11.75
C ALA A 503 -18.76 -27.65 11.82
N GLN A 504 -19.32 -26.60 11.20
CA GLN A 504 -20.74 -26.23 11.29
C GLN A 504 -21.27 -26.04 12.72
N THR A 505 -20.38 -25.64 13.64
CA THR A 505 -20.71 -25.40 15.06
C THR A 505 -20.83 -23.91 15.34
N PHE A 506 -21.73 -23.25 14.60
CA PHE A 506 -21.97 -21.80 14.74
C PHE A 506 -22.29 -21.41 16.18
N SER A 507 -22.91 -22.31 16.96
CA SER A 507 -23.17 -22.17 18.41
C SER A 507 -21.97 -21.67 19.22
N ASN A 508 -20.74 -22.04 18.83
CA ASN A 508 -19.52 -21.69 19.53
C ASN A 508 -19.00 -20.28 19.22
N ILE A 509 -19.48 -19.66 18.13
CA ILE A 509 -18.97 -18.37 17.65
C ILE A 509 -19.45 -17.25 18.57
N LYS A 510 -18.48 -16.57 19.20
CA LYS A 510 -18.72 -15.37 20.01
C LYS A 510 -18.58 -14.12 19.14
N TYR A 511 -19.69 -13.58 18.67
CA TYR A 511 -19.69 -12.48 17.70
C TYR A 511 -18.89 -11.24 18.14
N ASP A 512 -18.89 -10.90 19.43
CA ASP A 512 -18.13 -9.77 19.98
C ASP A 512 -16.60 -9.88 19.75
N ARG A 513 -16.09 -11.11 19.61
CA ARG A 513 -14.66 -11.40 19.42
C ARG A 513 -14.27 -11.54 17.95
N VAL A 514 -15.23 -11.56 17.04
CA VAL A 514 -14.97 -11.79 15.61
C VAL A 514 -14.30 -10.55 15.01
N PRO A 515 -13.10 -10.67 14.41
CA PRO A 515 -12.42 -9.54 13.78
C PRO A 515 -13.20 -8.95 12.61
N SER A 516 -13.10 -7.64 12.37
CA SER A 516 -13.88 -6.91 11.36
C SER A 516 -13.76 -7.47 9.95
N VAL A 517 -12.56 -7.93 9.56
CA VAL A 517 -12.33 -8.56 8.24
C VAL A 517 -13.06 -9.90 8.13
N ALA A 518 -13.03 -10.70 9.20
CA ALA A 518 -13.75 -11.98 9.24
C ALA A 518 -15.26 -11.73 9.26
N MET A 519 -15.72 -10.75 10.04
CA MET A 519 -17.11 -10.30 10.06
C MET A 519 -17.54 -9.94 8.63
N ARG A 520 -16.84 -9.03 7.96
CA ARG A 520 -17.12 -8.65 6.56
C ARG A 520 -17.20 -9.85 5.61
N ASN A 521 -16.25 -10.77 5.69
CA ASN A 521 -16.18 -11.92 4.79
C ASN A 521 -17.29 -12.96 5.03
N TYR A 522 -17.75 -13.09 6.28
CA TYR A 522 -18.67 -14.15 6.71
C TYR A 522 -20.05 -13.66 7.15
N SER A 523 -20.34 -12.35 7.18
CA SER A 523 -21.66 -11.80 7.57
C SER A 523 -22.81 -12.45 6.81
N LYS A 524 -22.61 -12.66 5.50
CA LYS A 524 -23.60 -13.34 4.64
C LYS A 524 -23.87 -14.76 5.11
N LEU A 525 -22.84 -15.49 5.52
CA LEU A 525 -22.94 -16.86 6.00
C LEU A 525 -23.57 -16.91 7.40
N PHE A 526 -23.21 -15.99 8.28
CA PHE A 526 -23.81 -15.87 9.62
C PHE A 526 -25.30 -15.60 9.53
N ALA A 527 -25.72 -14.64 8.71
CA ALA A 527 -27.14 -14.36 8.46
C ALA A 527 -27.90 -15.56 7.85
N GLU A 528 -27.22 -16.45 7.12
CA GLU A 528 -27.85 -17.65 6.53
C GLU A 528 -27.92 -18.85 7.48
N LYS A 529 -27.00 -18.95 8.45
CA LYS A 529 -26.80 -20.15 9.27
C LYS A 529 -27.09 -19.97 10.76
N ASP A 530 -27.10 -18.73 11.25
CA ASP A 530 -27.24 -18.40 12.66
C ASP A 530 -27.90 -17.01 12.81
N PHE A 531 -29.07 -16.88 12.21
CA PHE A 531 -29.74 -15.59 12.01
C PHE A 531 -30.08 -14.87 13.33
N ASP A 532 -30.70 -15.57 14.28
CA ASP A 532 -31.24 -14.93 15.50
C ASP A 532 -30.15 -14.32 16.38
N ARG A 533 -29.08 -15.07 16.67
CA ARG A 533 -27.95 -14.58 17.49
C ARG A 533 -27.15 -13.52 16.77
N PHE A 534 -27.05 -13.61 15.44
CA PHE A 534 -26.41 -12.59 14.65
C PHE A 534 -27.22 -11.29 14.65
N GLU A 535 -28.54 -11.35 14.48
CA GLU A 535 -29.44 -10.19 14.55
C GLU A 535 -29.41 -9.52 15.93
N GLU A 536 -29.41 -10.30 17.01
CA GLU A 536 -29.26 -9.79 18.38
C GLU A 536 -27.94 -9.04 18.57
N TYR A 537 -26.83 -9.66 18.14
CA TYR A 537 -25.51 -9.02 18.21
C TYR A 537 -25.47 -7.70 17.42
N ILE A 538 -25.98 -7.68 16.18
CA ILE A 538 -26.01 -6.46 15.36
C ILE A 538 -26.90 -5.38 15.97
N SER A 539 -28.00 -5.76 16.61
CA SER A 539 -28.86 -4.81 17.34
C SER A 539 -28.12 -4.20 18.53
N ARG A 540 -27.38 -5.00 19.30
CA ARG A 540 -26.51 -4.50 20.38
C ARG A 540 -25.42 -3.57 19.88
N VAL A 541 -24.85 -3.84 18.70
CA VAL A 541 -23.87 -2.95 18.06
C VAL A 541 -24.53 -1.62 17.65
N ALA A 542 -25.72 -1.66 17.07
CA ALA A 542 -26.46 -0.46 16.69
C ALA A 542 -26.84 0.42 17.90
N GLU A 543 -27.16 -0.22 19.04
CA GLU A 543 -27.42 0.44 20.32
C GLU A 543 -26.15 0.95 21.03
N GLY A 544 -24.95 0.67 20.50
CA GLY A 544 -23.67 1.03 21.12
C GLY A 544 -23.28 0.16 22.32
N LYS A 545 -24.01 -0.94 22.59
CA LYS A 545 -23.75 -1.89 23.69
C LYS A 545 -22.70 -2.95 23.34
N ALA A 546 -22.29 -3.03 22.07
CA ALA A 546 -21.24 -3.90 21.57
C ALA A 546 -20.47 -3.18 20.45
N ASN A 547 -19.23 -3.60 20.21
CA ASN A 547 -18.40 -3.04 19.15
C ASN A 547 -17.83 -4.15 18.27
N ILE A 548 -17.67 -3.88 16.98
CA ILE A 548 -17.05 -4.84 16.06
C ILE A 548 -15.54 -4.79 16.26
N SER A 549 -15.00 -5.87 16.83
CA SER A 549 -13.58 -6.00 17.13
C SER A 549 -12.69 -5.81 15.91
N GLY A 550 -11.61 -5.04 16.06
CA GLY A 550 -10.49 -5.04 15.13
C GLY A 550 -10.74 -4.34 13.79
N ALA A 551 -11.47 -3.21 13.75
CA ALA A 551 -11.67 -2.37 12.56
C ALA A 551 -10.34 -2.08 11.82
N THR A 552 -9.99 -2.93 10.85
CA THR A 552 -8.79 -2.83 9.99
C THR A 552 -9.19 -2.52 8.56
N LEU A 553 -10.48 -2.23 8.35
CA LEU A 553 -10.99 -1.77 7.07
C LEU A 553 -10.61 -0.30 6.89
N LEU A 554 -10.24 0.05 5.66
CA LEU A 554 -9.98 1.42 5.28
C LEU A 554 -11.31 2.19 5.17
N PRO A 555 -11.32 3.51 5.41
CA PRO A 555 -12.49 4.36 5.18
C PRO A 555 -13.10 4.12 3.80
N SER A 556 -12.27 4.04 2.76
CA SER A 556 -12.70 3.81 1.38
C SER A 556 -13.46 2.50 1.19
N THR A 557 -13.01 1.42 1.83
CA THR A 557 -13.70 0.13 1.78
C THR A 557 -15.09 0.22 2.42
N LEU A 558 -15.21 0.91 3.56
CA LEU A 558 -16.50 1.08 4.25
C LEU A 558 -17.45 1.96 3.43
N VAL A 559 -16.96 3.06 2.86
CA VAL A 559 -17.74 3.95 1.98
C VAL A 559 -18.23 3.20 0.75
N HIS A 560 -17.34 2.48 0.06
CA HIS A 560 -17.71 1.69 -1.10
C HIS A 560 -18.78 0.65 -0.76
N GLN A 561 -18.64 -0.06 0.36
CA GLN A 561 -19.65 -1.02 0.81
C GLN A 561 -20.98 -0.36 1.16
N ALA A 562 -20.96 0.73 1.92
CA ALA A 562 -22.17 1.47 2.30
C ALA A 562 -22.94 1.98 1.07
N SER A 563 -22.23 2.48 0.04
CA SER A 563 -22.85 2.98 -1.19
C SER A 563 -23.67 1.91 -1.95
N GLN A 564 -23.36 0.62 -1.77
CA GLN A 564 -24.13 -0.48 -2.36
C GLN A 564 -25.50 -0.70 -1.69
N PHE A 565 -25.72 -0.11 -0.50
CA PHE A 565 -26.94 -0.20 0.29
C PHE A 565 -27.75 1.11 0.31
N ASN A 566 -27.41 2.08 -0.55
CA ASN A 566 -28.15 3.32 -0.68
C ASN A 566 -29.65 3.03 -0.94
N GLY A 567 -30.52 3.55 -0.06
CA GLY A 567 -31.97 3.42 -0.18
C GLY A 567 -32.58 2.11 0.36
N VAL A 568 -31.78 1.20 0.93
CA VAL A 568 -32.30 -0.04 1.58
C VAL A 568 -33.19 0.28 2.78
N GLU A 569 -32.94 1.37 3.49
CA GLU A 569 -33.70 1.77 4.68
C GLU A 569 -35.04 2.46 4.35
N ASN A 570 -35.25 2.88 3.09
CA ASN A 570 -36.43 3.66 2.66
C ASN A 570 -37.60 2.82 2.11
N VAL A 571 -37.61 1.52 2.36
CA VAL A 571 -38.68 0.63 1.88
C VAL A 571 -39.88 0.71 2.82
N THR A 572 -41.01 1.21 2.29
CA THR A 572 -42.27 1.36 3.05
C THR A 572 -42.87 0.01 3.45
N GLU A 573 -43.64 -0.01 4.55
CA GLU A 573 -44.35 -1.21 5.00
C GLU A 573 -45.29 -1.79 3.93
N GLN A 574 -45.87 -0.93 3.09
CA GLN A 574 -46.72 -1.35 1.97
C GLN A 574 -45.91 -2.07 0.88
N GLN A 575 -44.70 -1.60 0.58
CA GLN A 575 -43.77 -2.28 -0.33
C GLN A 575 -43.31 -3.61 0.24
N LYS A 576 -42.96 -3.68 1.54
CA LYS A 576 -42.57 -4.94 2.21
C LYS A 576 -43.67 -6.00 2.13
N ARG A 577 -44.94 -5.63 2.30
CA ARG A 577 -46.10 -6.53 2.19
C ARG A 577 -46.34 -7.06 0.77
N SER A 578 -45.84 -6.37 -0.25
CA SER A 578 -45.94 -6.77 -1.66
C SER A 578 -44.76 -7.63 -2.14
N MET A 579 -43.69 -7.76 -1.33
CA MET A 579 -42.50 -8.52 -1.68
C MET A 579 -42.72 -10.02 -1.49
N SER A 580 -42.09 -10.83 -2.35
CA SER A 580 -42.03 -12.27 -2.12
C SER A 580 -41.23 -12.59 -0.85
N THR A 581 -41.47 -13.77 -0.26
CA THR A 581 -40.75 -14.24 0.93
C THR A 581 -39.23 -14.24 0.74
N ALA A 582 -38.74 -14.62 -0.44
CA ALA A 582 -37.32 -14.56 -0.78
C ALA A 582 -36.79 -13.11 -0.86
N ALA A 583 -37.58 -12.18 -1.40
CA ALA A 583 -37.20 -10.78 -1.52
C ALA A 583 -37.21 -10.07 -0.16
N LEU A 584 -38.14 -10.42 0.74
CA LEU A 584 -38.20 -9.91 2.11
C LEU A 584 -37.00 -10.39 2.94
N LEU A 585 -36.59 -11.65 2.76
CA LEU A 585 -35.41 -12.20 3.43
C LEU A 585 -34.10 -11.59 2.89
N ALA A 586 -34.04 -11.29 1.58
CA ALA A 586 -32.93 -10.55 0.99
C ALA A 586 -32.88 -9.09 1.48
N HIS A 587 -34.03 -8.43 1.64
CA HIS A 587 -34.12 -7.10 2.22
C HIS A 587 -33.61 -7.06 3.65
N LYS A 588 -34.13 -7.95 4.52
CA LYS A 588 -33.70 -8.04 5.93
C LYS A 588 -32.21 -8.31 6.05
N LYS A 589 -31.65 -9.11 5.14
CA LYS A 589 -30.21 -9.37 5.06
C LYS A 589 -29.41 -8.12 4.69
N ASN A 590 -29.86 -7.35 3.70
CA ASN A 590 -29.19 -6.12 3.29
C ASN A 590 -29.25 -5.05 4.40
N GLU A 591 -30.38 -4.96 5.11
CA GLU A 591 -30.56 -4.09 6.28
C GLU A 591 -29.57 -4.44 7.39
N LEU A 592 -29.44 -5.73 7.74
CA LEU A 592 -28.43 -6.18 8.70
C LEU A 592 -27.01 -5.86 8.25
N GLN A 593 -26.71 -5.96 6.96
CA GLN A 593 -25.40 -5.61 6.40
C GLN A 593 -25.12 -4.11 6.49
N SER A 594 -26.10 -3.25 6.20
CA SER A 594 -26.00 -1.79 6.38
C SER A 594 -25.61 -1.44 7.82
N ARG A 595 -26.32 -2.04 8.79
CA ARG A 595 -26.05 -1.85 10.23
C ARG A 595 -24.67 -2.34 10.67
N VAL A 596 -24.19 -3.46 10.12
CA VAL A 596 -22.81 -3.94 10.36
C VAL A 596 -21.79 -2.88 9.92
N ILE A 597 -21.98 -2.31 8.72
CA ILE A 597 -21.07 -1.32 8.14
C ILE A 597 -21.07 -0.05 8.98
N ASP A 598 -22.24 0.42 9.40
CA ASP A 598 -22.37 1.59 10.29
C ASP A 598 -21.67 1.37 11.65
N GLY A 599 -21.83 0.18 12.26
CA GLY A 599 -21.11 -0.19 13.47
C GLY A 599 -19.57 -0.24 13.29
N GLN A 600 -19.10 -0.70 12.12
CA GLN A 600 -17.68 -0.68 11.76
C GLN A 600 -17.15 0.76 11.61
N TRP A 601 -17.94 1.64 11.00
CA TRP A 601 -17.62 3.07 10.84
C TRP A 601 -17.52 3.79 12.18
N LYS A 602 -18.52 3.63 13.04
CA LYS A 602 -18.51 4.21 14.41
C LYS A 602 -17.29 3.76 15.21
N THR A 603 -16.95 2.47 15.13
CA THR A 603 -15.74 1.93 15.78
C THR A 603 -14.45 2.55 15.22
N LEU A 604 -14.41 2.81 13.90
CA LEU A 604 -13.26 3.44 13.24
C LEU A 604 -13.09 4.90 13.70
N VAL A 605 -14.16 5.69 13.67
CA VAL A 605 -14.17 7.09 14.11
C VAL A 605 -13.74 7.19 15.57
N GLN A 606 -14.31 6.35 16.44
CA GLN A 606 -13.98 6.38 17.86
C GLN A 606 -12.49 6.10 18.10
N ARG A 607 -11.87 5.16 17.37
CA ARG A 607 -10.44 4.87 17.52
C ARG A 607 -9.54 6.07 17.16
N ILE A 608 -9.92 6.84 16.15
CA ILE A 608 -9.17 8.04 15.75
C ILE A 608 -9.35 9.12 16.82
N LYS A 609 -10.57 9.32 17.34
CA LYS A 609 -10.85 10.20 18.48
C LYS A 609 -10.07 9.83 19.74
N ASP A 610 -9.98 8.53 20.03
CA ASP A 610 -9.18 8.01 21.16
C ASP A 610 -7.67 8.29 20.97
N SER A 611 -7.23 8.44 19.71
CA SER A 611 -5.84 8.81 19.39
C SER A 611 -5.59 10.31 19.55
N GLY A 612 -6.61 11.14 19.41
CA GLY A 612 -6.57 12.59 19.61
C GLY A 612 -7.72 13.29 18.88
N THR A 613 -7.77 14.63 18.98
CA THR A 613 -8.78 15.47 18.32
C THR A 613 -8.10 16.40 17.32
N LEU A 614 -8.82 16.82 16.28
CA LEU A 614 -8.42 17.91 15.40
C LEU A 614 -9.10 19.20 15.84
N SER A 615 -8.35 20.29 16.02
CA SER A 615 -8.92 21.63 16.22
C SER A 615 -8.82 22.47 14.95
N SER A 616 -9.85 23.27 14.68
CA SER A 616 -9.86 24.28 13.59
C SER A 616 -9.43 23.74 12.22
N ALA A 617 -9.86 22.52 11.90
CA ALA A 617 -9.50 21.82 10.67
C ALA A 617 -10.72 21.55 9.77
N ILE A 618 -10.58 21.72 8.46
CA ILE A 618 -11.64 21.39 7.49
C ILE A 618 -11.08 20.56 6.34
N ALA A 619 -11.91 19.67 5.79
CA ALA A 619 -11.58 18.87 4.62
C ALA A 619 -12.14 19.52 3.34
N VAL A 620 -11.33 19.56 2.30
CA VAL A 620 -11.72 19.82 0.91
C VAL A 620 -11.80 18.45 0.22
N CYS A 621 -13.01 18.09 -0.18
CA CYS A 621 -13.32 16.77 -0.72
C CYS A 621 -13.38 16.82 -2.25
N ASP A 622 -12.40 16.21 -2.92
CA ASP A 622 -12.41 16.03 -4.36
C ASP A 622 -13.28 14.84 -4.77
N VAL A 623 -14.25 15.09 -5.64
CA VAL A 623 -15.11 14.06 -6.23
C VAL A 623 -15.15 14.12 -7.76
N SER A 624 -14.15 14.77 -8.36
CA SER A 624 -14.01 14.91 -9.80
C SER A 624 -13.99 13.56 -10.52
N GLY A 625 -14.25 13.58 -11.84
CA GLY A 625 -14.30 12.35 -12.64
C GLY A 625 -12.99 11.54 -12.60
N SER A 626 -11.84 12.22 -12.50
CA SER A 626 -10.52 11.58 -12.40
C SER A 626 -10.38 10.73 -11.14
N MET A 627 -11.05 11.09 -10.04
CA MET A 627 -11.06 10.34 -8.78
C MET A 627 -11.79 8.98 -8.87
N THR A 628 -12.53 8.71 -9.95
CA THR A 628 -13.13 7.39 -10.20
C THR A 628 -12.13 6.37 -10.75
N TYR A 629 -11.03 6.88 -11.33
CA TYR A 629 -9.79 6.21 -11.77
C TYR A 629 -8.85 5.89 -10.58
N PRO A 630 -7.89 4.94 -10.55
CA PRO A 630 -8.04 3.51 -10.80
C PRO A 630 -9.09 2.86 -9.89
N ARG A 631 -9.71 1.79 -10.40
CA ARG A 631 -10.53 0.89 -9.59
C ARG A 631 -9.70 -0.27 -9.08
N PHE A 632 -9.69 -0.44 -7.76
CA PHE A 632 -9.00 -1.53 -7.10
C PHE A 632 -9.83 -2.83 -7.13
N LYS A 633 -9.20 -3.96 -6.83
CA LYS A 633 -9.84 -5.28 -6.86
C LYS A 633 -11.02 -5.42 -5.89
N ASP A 634 -11.02 -4.67 -4.80
CA ASP A 634 -12.12 -4.63 -3.85
C ASP A 634 -13.28 -3.72 -4.27
N GLY A 635 -13.20 -3.10 -5.45
CA GLY A 635 -14.21 -2.20 -6.02
C GLY A 635 -13.99 -0.73 -5.70
N THR A 636 -13.10 -0.43 -4.77
CA THR A 636 -12.82 0.94 -4.31
C THR A 636 -12.08 1.76 -5.36
N CYS A 637 -12.15 3.08 -5.24
CA CYS A 637 -11.39 4.06 -6.02
C CYS A 637 -10.98 5.27 -5.14
N PRO A 638 -10.10 6.16 -5.60
CA PRO A 638 -9.71 7.39 -4.89
C PRO A 638 -10.89 8.24 -4.42
N LEU A 639 -11.99 8.28 -5.18
CA LEU A 639 -13.24 8.94 -4.78
C LEU A 639 -13.78 8.39 -3.45
N ASP A 640 -13.83 7.07 -3.27
CA ASP A 640 -14.28 6.45 -2.02
C ASP A 640 -13.37 6.86 -0.84
N SER A 641 -12.07 7.05 -1.12
CA SER A 641 -11.08 7.47 -0.14
C SER A 641 -11.21 8.94 0.22
N SER A 642 -11.45 9.81 -0.76
CA SER A 642 -11.71 11.24 -0.55
C SER A 642 -12.93 11.46 0.32
N ILE A 643 -14.05 10.79 0.01
CA ILE A 643 -15.28 10.81 0.81
C ILE A 643 -15.02 10.27 2.22
N GLY A 644 -14.38 9.10 2.33
CA GLY A 644 -14.14 8.45 3.63
C GLY A 644 -13.21 9.26 4.54
N LEU A 645 -12.14 9.83 4.01
CA LEU A 645 -11.21 10.66 4.81
C LEU A 645 -11.84 12.00 5.17
N SER A 646 -12.60 12.62 4.26
CA SER A 646 -13.33 13.86 4.55
C SER A 646 -14.38 13.68 5.64
N LEU A 647 -15.17 12.61 5.60
CA LEU A 647 -16.11 12.25 6.67
C LEU A 647 -15.41 11.99 7.99
N LEU A 648 -14.23 11.37 7.95
CA LEU A 648 -13.45 11.07 9.15
C LEU A 648 -12.90 12.35 9.78
N VAL A 649 -12.36 13.28 8.99
CA VAL A 649 -11.94 14.61 9.46
C VAL A 649 -13.14 15.34 10.04
N ALA A 650 -14.25 15.45 9.31
CA ALA A 650 -15.47 16.10 9.79
C ALA A 650 -15.98 15.49 11.11
N SER A 651 -15.87 14.16 11.28
CA SER A 651 -16.28 13.47 12.49
C SER A 651 -15.33 13.67 13.68
N CYS A 652 -14.03 13.86 13.42
CA CYS A 652 -12.98 13.97 14.44
C CYS A 652 -12.60 15.41 14.81
N THR A 653 -13.01 16.39 14.00
CA THR A 653 -12.79 17.80 14.30
C THR A 653 -13.79 18.30 15.35
N ALA A 654 -13.31 19.08 16.32
CA ALA A 654 -14.15 19.74 17.31
C ALA A 654 -15.06 20.83 16.68
N PRO A 655 -16.23 21.14 17.29
CA PRO A 655 -17.01 22.32 16.92
C PRO A 655 -16.15 23.60 16.96
N PRO A 656 -16.38 24.62 16.09
CA PRO A 656 -17.52 24.77 15.18
C PRO A 656 -17.34 24.12 13.78
N PHE A 657 -16.16 23.61 13.47
CA PHE A 657 -15.83 23.03 12.15
C PHE A 657 -16.21 21.55 12.01
N GLY A 658 -16.43 20.86 13.14
CA GLY A 658 -16.94 19.49 13.16
C GLY A 658 -18.24 19.34 12.36
N GLY A 659 -18.32 18.27 11.55
CA GLY A 659 -19.44 17.98 10.67
C GLY A 659 -19.49 18.81 9.38
N ALA A 660 -18.49 19.65 9.10
CA ALA A 660 -18.42 20.44 7.87
C ALA A 660 -17.31 19.97 6.92
N PHE A 661 -17.52 20.12 5.62
CA PHE A 661 -16.52 19.94 4.57
C PHE A 661 -16.73 20.95 3.45
N ILE A 662 -15.73 21.12 2.59
CA ILE A 662 -15.78 22.00 1.42
C ILE A 662 -15.86 21.14 0.15
N THR A 663 -16.79 21.48 -0.76
CA THR A 663 -16.87 20.87 -2.08
C THR A 663 -15.73 21.37 -2.98
N PHE A 664 -15.02 20.45 -3.63
CA PHE A 664 -13.94 20.80 -4.55
C PHE A 664 -14.49 21.01 -5.96
N SER A 665 -14.94 22.24 -6.24
CA SER A 665 -15.57 22.61 -7.52
C SER A 665 -15.20 24.03 -7.97
N ALA A 666 -15.60 24.44 -9.18
CA ALA A 666 -15.42 25.82 -9.64
C ALA A 666 -16.18 26.86 -8.80
N THR A 667 -17.25 26.45 -8.11
CA THR A 667 -17.97 27.25 -7.10
C THR A 667 -18.02 26.48 -5.78
N PRO A 668 -16.92 26.49 -5.00
CA PRO A 668 -16.84 25.71 -3.77
C PRO A 668 -17.84 26.22 -2.74
N ALA A 669 -18.44 25.30 -1.99
CA ALA A 669 -19.40 25.58 -0.93
C ALA A 669 -19.05 24.79 0.34
N VAL A 670 -19.39 25.37 1.50
CA VAL A 670 -19.31 24.66 2.78
C VAL A 670 -20.61 23.88 2.97
N GLU A 671 -20.50 22.58 3.10
CA GLU A 671 -21.60 21.67 3.35
C GLU A 671 -21.51 21.10 4.76
N LYS A 672 -22.66 20.91 5.41
CA LYS A 672 -22.75 20.29 6.74
C LYS A 672 -23.45 18.94 6.66
N ILE A 673 -22.87 17.98 7.34
CA ILE A 673 -23.36 16.60 7.43
C ILE A 673 -23.90 16.37 8.83
N ASP A 674 -25.05 15.70 8.91
CA ASP A 674 -25.54 15.20 10.18
C ASP A 674 -24.71 13.98 10.63
N LEU A 675 -23.82 14.21 11.60
CA LEU A 675 -22.97 13.17 12.17
C LEU A 675 -23.75 12.13 12.99
N SER A 676 -25.02 12.38 13.32
CA SER A 676 -25.89 11.42 14.01
C SER A 676 -26.54 10.40 13.06
N ALA A 677 -26.59 10.72 11.77
CA ALA A 677 -27.12 9.87 10.71
C ALA A 677 -26.24 8.63 10.44
N SER A 678 -26.79 7.62 9.78
CA SER A 678 -26.03 6.41 9.39
C SER A 678 -24.94 6.74 8.36
N LEU A 679 -23.88 5.94 8.27
CA LEU A 679 -22.85 6.15 7.24
C LEU A 679 -23.45 6.21 5.82
N THR A 680 -24.44 5.37 5.52
CA THR A 680 -25.14 5.34 4.24
C THR A 680 -25.86 6.67 3.97
N GLU A 681 -26.51 7.23 4.98
CA GLU A 681 -27.17 8.54 4.88
C GLU A 681 -26.17 9.69 4.72
N GLN A 682 -25.06 9.67 5.47
CA GLN A 682 -23.98 10.66 5.36
C GLN A 682 -23.38 10.67 3.95
N ILE A 683 -23.10 9.49 3.38
CA ILE A 683 -22.60 9.36 2.01
C ILE A 683 -23.65 9.87 1.01
N CYS A 684 -24.92 9.54 1.22
CA CYS A 684 -26.01 10.01 0.37
C CYS A 684 -26.17 11.54 0.42
N GLN A 685 -25.98 12.17 1.59
CA GLN A 685 -25.96 13.63 1.74
C GLN A 685 -24.80 14.23 0.94
N MET A 686 -23.59 13.70 1.10
CA MET A 686 -22.43 14.16 0.31
C MET A 686 -22.66 13.99 -1.19
N GLN A 687 -23.11 12.82 -1.64
CA GLN A 687 -23.31 12.56 -3.07
C GLN A 687 -24.37 13.48 -3.74
N LYS A 688 -25.27 14.08 -2.95
CA LYS A 688 -26.29 15.02 -3.44
C LYS A 688 -25.80 16.47 -3.56
N SER A 689 -24.64 16.81 -2.99
CA SER A 689 -24.09 18.17 -3.11
C SER A 689 -23.80 18.53 -4.57
N ASP A 690 -23.82 19.84 -4.88
CA ASP A 690 -23.58 20.32 -6.25
C ASP A 690 -22.09 20.34 -6.57
N TRP A 691 -21.60 19.22 -7.11
CA TRP A 691 -20.16 19.00 -7.32
C TRP A 691 -19.58 19.61 -8.59
N GLN A 692 -20.40 19.97 -9.58
CA GLN A 692 -20.02 20.57 -10.89
C GLN A 692 -18.97 19.83 -11.74
N MET A 693 -18.32 18.78 -11.21
CA MET A 693 -17.38 17.87 -11.89
C MET A 693 -16.14 18.56 -12.51
N ASN A 694 -15.71 19.69 -11.96
CA ASN A 694 -14.48 20.42 -12.32
C ASN A 694 -13.75 20.87 -11.04
N THR A 695 -12.51 21.37 -11.12
CA THR A 695 -11.64 21.48 -9.94
C THR A 695 -10.84 22.79 -9.89
N ASN A 696 -11.24 23.74 -9.04
CA ASN A 696 -10.52 25.00 -8.86
C ASN A 696 -10.01 25.17 -7.43
N PHE A 697 -8.73 24.85 -7.20
CA PHE A 697 -8.10 24.95 -5.89
C PHE A 697 -8.05 26.38 -5.36
N ALA A 698 -7.68 27.34 -6.20
CA ALA A 698 -7.62 28.75 -5.82
C ALA A 698 -9.00 29.30 -5.40
N ALA A 699 -10.09 28.84 -6.03
CA ALA A 699 -11.43 29.29 -5.73
C ALA A 699 -11.88 28.99 -4.29
N VAL A 700 -11.38 27.91 -3.67
CA VAL A 700 -11.69 27.59 -2.27
C VAL A 700 -11.27 28.74 -1.34
N PHE A 701 -10.15 29.37 -1.64
CA PHE A 701 -9.63 30.46 -0.83
C PHE A 701 -10.15 31.82 -1.31
N GLU A 702 -10.06 32.08 -2.61
CA GLU A 702 -10.38 33.40 -3.19
C GLU A 702 -11.88 33.70 -3.29
N LYS A 703 -12.73 32.68 -3.43
CA LYS A 703 -14.17 32.88 -3.62
C LYS A 703 -15.02 32.46 -2.42
N LEU A 704 -14.47 31.63 -1.53
CA LEU A 704 -15.20 31.10 -0.38
C LEU A 704 -14.59 31.59 0.95
N ILE A 705 -13.37 31.19 1.31
CA ILE A 705 -12.81 31.47 2.65
C ILE A 705 -12.55 32.96 2.87
N LEU A 706 -11.78 33.62 2.01
CA LEU A 706 -11.41 35.04 2.21
C LEU A 706 -12.62 35.97 2.13
N PRO A 707 -13.50 35.89 1.10
CA PRO A 707 -14.68 36.76 1.05
C PRO A 707 -15.64 36.55 2.23
N MET A 708 -15.76 35.31 2.73
CA MET A 708 -16.56 35.02 3.91
C MET A 708 -15.95 35.63 5.18
N ALA A 709 -14.63 35.59 5.33
CA ALA A 709 -13.92 36.21 6.45
C ALA A 709 -14.06 37.74 6.44
N GLU A 710 -13.83 38.38 5.30
CA GLU A 710 -13.97 39.83 5.14
C GLU A 710 -15.42 40.30 5.38
N LYS A 711 -16.40 39.61 4.76
CA LYS A 711 -17.82 39.97 4.89
C LYS A 711 -18.32 39.91 6.33
N ASN A 712 -17.82 38.96 7.12
CA ASN A 712 -18.23 38.77 8.51
C ASN A 712 -17.25 39.38 9.53
N ASN A 713 -16.19 40.04 9.06
CA ASN A 713 -15.15 40.65 9.89
C ASN A 713 -14.60 39.68 10.95
N LEU A 714 -14.24 38.47 10.51
CA LEU A 714 -13.76 37.42 11.40
C LEU A 714 -12.41 37.80 12.02
N LYS A 715 -12.22 37.42 13.29
CA LYS A 715 -10.91 37.57 13.90
C LYS A 715 -9.95 36.47 13.41
N PRO A 716 -8.63 36.71 13.42
CA PRO A 716 -7.66 35.67 13.06
C PRO A 716 -7.77 34.39 13.89
N GLU A 717 -8.25 34.47 15.14
CA GLU A 717 -8.49 33.33 16.04
C GLU A 717 -9.66 32.44 15.58
N ASP A 718 -10.67 33.01 14.95
CA ASP A 718 -11.87 32.30 14.47
C ASP A 718 -11.67 31.69 13.08
N MET A 719 -10.57 32.02 12.41
CA MET A 719 -10.21 31.47 11.11
C MET A 719 -9.84 29.99 11.22
N VAL A 720 -10.16 29.25 10.16
CA VAL A 720 -9.66 27.88 9.99
C VAL A 720 -8.13 27.88 10.03
N LYS A 721 -7.55 26.94 10.78
CA LYS A 721 -6.09 26.85 10.98
C LYS A 721 -5.45 25.78 10.11
N ARG A 722 -6.20 24.75 9.74
CA ARG A 722 -5.72 23.66 8.88
C ARG A 722 -6.74 23.25 7.82
N VAL A 723 -6.28 23.07 6.59
CA VAL A 723 -7.10 22.59 5.47
C VAL A 723 -6.50 21.30 4.93
N PHE A 724 -7.27 20.21 4.99
CA PHE A 724 -6.92 18.93 4.37
C PHE A 724 -7.46 18.90 2.95
N VAL A 725 -6.59 18.69 1.96
CA VAL A 725 -6.95 18.67 0.55
C VAL A 725 -6.83 17.24 0.04
N PHE A 726 -7.95 16.52 -0.04
CA PHE A 726 -7.99 15.14 -0.53
C PHE A 726 -8.28 15.15 -2.03
N SER A 727 -7.27 14.94 -2.86
CA SER A 727 -7.37 15.04 -4.33
C SER A 727 -6.28 14.20 -5.02
N ASP A 728 -6.35 14.03 -6.33
CA ASP A 728 -5.30 13.44 -7.16
C ASP A 728 -4.17 14.43 -7.53
N MET A 729 -4.22 15.66 -6.99
CA MET A 729 -3.27 16.75 -7.23
C MET A 729 -3.25 17.28 -8.68
N GLN A 730 -4.24 16.91 -9.50
CA GLN A 730 -4.40 17.42 -10.86
C GLN A 730 -5.29 18.66 -10.87
N PHE A 731 -4.81 19.77 -10.30
CA PHE A 731 -5.61 21.01 -10.26
C PHE A 731 -5.79 21.62 -11.65
N ASP A 732 -6.96 22.22 -11.89
CA ASP A 732 -7.24 22.94 -13.14
C ASP A 732 -6.45 24.25 -13.19
N SER A 733 -6.03 24.61 -14.41
CA SER A 733 -5.40 25.89 -14.69
C SER A 733 -6.22 27.01 -14.07
N ALA A 734 -5.63 27.72 -13.12
CA ALA A 734 -6.28 28.83 -12.45
C ALA A 734 -6.49 29.95 -13.49
N GLU A 735 -7.66 29.99 -14.14
CA GLU A 735 -8.01 30.98 -15.16
C GLU A 735 -7.52 32.38 -14.77
N ASP A 736 -6.74 32.99 -15.67
CA ASP A 736 -6.60 34.45 -15.76
C ASP A 736 -6.91 34.93 -17.21
N SER A 737 -7.86 34.26 -17.87
CA SER A 737 -8.29 34.56 -19.24
C SER A 737 -9.42 35.59 -19.31
N ARG A 738 -9.71 36.33 -18.24
CA ARG A 738 -10.70 37.43 -18.25
C ARG A 738 -10.11 38.84 -18.14
N SER A 739 -8.95 39.05 -18.75
CA SER A 739 -8.68 40.29 -19.48
C SER A 739 -8.56 40.02 -20.98
N SER A 740 -9.56 39.34 -21.56
CA SER A 740 -9.85 39.43 -22.99
C SER A 740 -10.61 40.73 -23.30
N ASN A 741 -10.06 41.88 -22.90
CA ASN A 741 -10.32 43.12 -23.60
C ASN A 741 -9.13 43.38 -24.53
N TRP A 742 -9.36 43.12 -25.81
CA TRP A 742 -8.52 43.38 -26.97
C TRP A 742 -8.19 44.88 -27.18
N SER A 743 -8.24 45.73 -26.14
CA SER A 743 -8.10 47.18 -26.26
C SER A 743 -7.30 47.79 -25.12
N SER A 744 -6.04 47.38 -24.95
CA SER A 744 -5.04 48.27 -24.36
C SER A 744 -3.63 47.91 -24.85
N ARG A 745 -3.30 48.41 -26.05
CA ARG A 745 -1.92 48.79 -26.36
C ARG A 745 -1.61 50.01 -25.49
N ASN A 746 -0.44 50.01 -24.84
CA ASN A 746 0.10 51.05 -23.94
C ASN A 746 -0.40 51.05 -22.49
N ARG A 747 0.27 50.25 -21.65
CA ARG A 747 0.96 50.82 -20.48
C ARG A 747 2.10 49.89 -20.05
N GLY A 748 3.33 50.38 -20.18
CA GLY A 748 4.51 49.74 -19.60
C GLY A 748 4.34 49.65 -18.09
N GLY A 749 4.40 48.43 -17.55
CA GLY A 749 4.24 48.11 -16.15
C GLY A 749 4.58 46.64 -15.94
N ALA A 750 5.49 46.38 -15.00
CA ALA A 750 6.16 45.13 -14.71
C ALA A 750 5.28 43.86 -14.66
N GLY A 751 5.84 42.75 -15.16
CA GLY A 751 5.57 41.39 -14.68
C GLY A 751 4.40 40.65 -15.33
N SER A 752 4.68 39.82 -16.33
CA SER A 752 3.74 38.84 -16.85
C SER A 752 3.25 37.88 -15.71
N PRO A 753 1.94 37.74 -15.43
CA PRO A 753 1.42 36.86 -14.36
C PRO A 753 1.49 35.35 -14.66
N ARG A 754 2.01 34.97 -15.83
CA ARG A 754 1.76 33.68 -16.48
C ARG A 754 2.43 32.44 -15.84
N TRP A 755 3.29 32.60 -14.83
CA TRP A 755 4.21 31.54 -14.39
C TRP A 755 4.23 31.29 -12.87
N ARG A 756 3.07 31.37 -12.21
CA ARG A 756 2.93 31.17 -10.76
C ARG A 756 2.08 29.95 -10.44
N THR A 757 2.41 29.25 -9.36
CA THR A 757 1.62 28.10 -8.90
C THR A 757 0.35 28.58 -8.19
N SER A 758 -0.67 27.72 -8.11
CA SER A 758 -1.90 28.02 -7.35
C SER A 758 -1.61 28.37 -5.88
N TYR A 759 -0.59 27.74 -5.27
CA TYR A 759 -0.15 28.04 -3.90
C TYR A 759 0.38 29.47 -3.74
N GLU A 760 1.30 29.92 -4.61
CA GLU A 760 1.85 31.28 -4.57
C GLU A 760 0.76 32.35 -4.72
N ARG A 761 -0.24 32.07 -5.56
CA ARG A 761 -1.40 32.93 -5.76
C ARG A 761 -2.22 33.07 -4.47
N ILE A 762 -2.51 31.96 -3.81
CA ILE A 762 -3.28 31.95 -2.55
C ILE A 762 -2.50 32.67 -1.45
N LYS A 763 -1.21 32.38 -1.27
CA LYS A 763 -0.37 33.00 -0.24
C LYS A 763 -0.41 34.53 -0.31
N ARG A 764 -0.22 35.09 -1.51
CA ARG A 764 -0.31 36.54 -1.73
C ARG A 764 -1.68 37.11 -1.37
N ARG A 765 -2.78 36.41 -1.69
CA ARG A 765 -4.13 36.89 -1.36
C ARG A 765 -4.38 36.95 0.15
N PHE A 766 -3.85 36.00 0.90
CA PHE A 766 -3.88 36.06 2.37
C PHE A 766 -3.05 37.22 2.91
N GLU A 767 -1.85 37.44 2.37
CA GLU A 767 -0.99 38.59 2.72
C GLU A 767 -1.68 39.94 2.41
N GLU A 768 -2.33 40.07 1.25
CA GLU A 768 -3.07 41.28 0.84
C GLU A 768 -4.26 41.60 1.75
N THR A 769 -4.93 40.57 2.28
CA THR A 769 -6.13 40.71 3.13
C THR A 769 -5.80 40.81 4.63
N GLY A 770 -4.53 40.63 5.00
CA GLY A 770 -4.07 40.70 6.39
C GLY A 770 -4.44 39.47 7.23
N TYR A 771 -4.90 38.37 6.60
CA TYR A 771 -5.19 37.12 7.28
C TYR A 771 -4.00 36.16 7.22
N GLU A 772 -3.85 35.36 8.27
CA GLU A 772 -2.87 34.29 8.31
C GLU A 772 -3.32 33.12 7.40
N MET A 773 -2.46 32.67 6.50
CA MET A 773 -2.78 31.51 5.65
C MET A 773 -2.84 30.23 6.49
N PRO A 774 -3.89 29.40 6.39
CA PRO A 774 -3.97 28.14 7.11
C PRO A 774 -2.87 27.15 6.68
N GLU A 775 -2.55 26.20 7.55
CA GLU A 775 -1.71 25.06 7.21
C GLU A 775 -2.41 24.21 6.14
N LEU A 776 -1.72 23.92 5.04
CA LEU A 776 -2.27 23.16 3.92
C LEU A 776 -1.69 21.75 3.89
N VAL A 777 -2.54 20.75 4.15
CA VAL A 777 -2.17 19.34 4.05
C VAL A 777 -2.66 18.81 2.72
N PHE A 778 -1.76 18.73 1.74
CA PHE A 778 -2.03 18.14 0.45
C PHE A 778 -1.94 16.62 0.55
N TRP A 779 -3.09 15.96 0.40
CA TRP A 779 -3.21 14.53 0.50
C TRP A 779 -3.47 13.94 -0.87
N ASN A 780 -2.40 13.46 -1.50
CA ASN A 780 -2.47 12.81 -2.78
C ASN A 780 -3.19 11.45 -2.64
N LEU A 781 -4.14 11.18 -3.54
CA LEU A 781 -4.87 9.91 -3.60
C LEU A 781 -4.70 9.20 -4.95
N ALA A 782 -4.06 9.85 -5.94
CA ALA A 782 -4.01 9.33 -7.31
C ALA A 782 -2.99 9.96 -8.28
N GLY A 783 -2.12 10.86 -7.84
CA GLY A 783 -1.35 11.75 -8.72
C GLY A 783 -0.22 11.13 -9.54
N GLY A 784 0.04 9.81 -9.44
CA GLY A 784 1.17 9.14 -10.13
C GLY A 784 0.81 8.34 -11.39
N ARG A 785 -0.37 8.55 -11.98
CA ARG A 785 -0.89 7.67 -13.06
C ARG A 785 -0.07 7.70 -14.36
N ASP A 786 0.47 8.86 -14.71
CA ASP A 786 1.19 9.10 -15.97
C ASP A 786 2.68 9.43 -15.75
N GLY A 787 3.28 8.84 -14.70
CA GLY A 787 4.71 8.98 -14.40
C GLY A 787 4.95 9.73 -13.10
N MET A 788 5.50 10.93 -13.19
CA MET A 788 5.88 11.74 -12.03
C MET A 788 4.68 12.49 -11.47
N ALA A 789 4.44 12.36 -10.17
CA ALA A 789 3.30 13.01 -9.54
C ALA A 789 3.55 14.52 -9.33
N PRO A 790 2.65 15.40 -9.80
CA PRO A 790 2.83 16.84 -9.63
C PRO A 790 2.85 17.20 -8.15
N LYS A 791 3.78 18.08 -7.76
CA LYS A 791 3.90 18.59 -6.39
C LYS A 791 3.34 20.01 -6.32
N PRO A 792 2.31 20.28 -5.50
CA PRO A 792 1.75 21.63 -5.39
C PRO A 792 2.71 22.59 -4.69
N VAL A 793 3.67 22.06 -3.91
CA VAL A 793 4.61 22.81 -3.07
C VAL A 793 5.97 22.10 -3.01
N THR A 794 6.98 22.85 -2.58
CA THR A 794 8.35 22.37 -2.31
C THR A 794 8.64 22.35 -0.81
N THR A 795 9.79 21.80 -0.41
CA THR A 795 10.21 21.78 1.00
C THR A 795 10.40 23.17 1.62
N MET A 796 10.62 24.21 0.81
CA MET A 796 10.80 25.59 1.28
C MET A 796 9.47 26.28 1.66
N ASN A 797 8.33 25.62 1.47
CA ASN A 797 7.02 26.19 1.72
C ASN A 797 6.52 25.82 3.14
N GLU A 798 6.90 26.63 4.13
CA GLU A 798 6.42 26.50 5.51
C GLU A 798 4.89 26.56 5.62
N GLY A 799 4.33 25.78 6.56
CA GLY A 799 2.89 25.66 6.74
C GLY A 799 2.22 24.74 5.71
N THR A 800 2.98 23.82 5.11
CA THR A 800 2.46 22.85 4.14
C THR A 800 2.96 21.45 4.41
N SER A 801 2.13 20.47 4.12
CA SER A 801 2.45 19.05 4.29
C SER A 801 2.06 18.27 3.04
N LEU A 802 2.91 17.32 2.64
CA LEU A 802 2.63 16.39 1.55
C LEU A 802 2.44 14.99 2.12
N VAL A 803 1.24 14.45 1.95
CA VAL A 803 0.86 13.12 2.43
C VAL A 803 0.25 12.33 1.30
N SER A 804 0.36 11.01 1.38
CA SER A 804 -0.24 10.13 0.39
C SER A 804 -0.68 8.80 1.00
N GLY A 805 -1.60 8.13 0.31
CA GLY A 805 -2.14 6.81 0.59
C GLY A 805 -3.58 6.86 1.08
N TYR A 806 -4.18 5.68 1.22
CA TYR A 806 -5.61 5.54 1.56
C TYR A 806 -5.86 5.28 3.06
N SER A 807 -4.81 5.29 3.88
CA SER A 807 -4.86 4.87 5.29
C SER A 807 -5.18 6.02 6.23
N GLN A 808 -6.16 5.78 7.10
CA GLN A 808 -6.47 6.65 8.23
C GLN A 808 -5.34 6.73 9.27
N GLY A 809 -4.37 5.81 9.25
CA GLY A 809 -3.24 5.82 10.19
C GLY A 809 -2.42 7.11 10.12
N MET A 810 -2.27 7.65 8.91
CA MET A 810 -1.54 8.89 8.64
C MET A 810 -2.21 10.13 9.24
N LEU A 811 -3.52 10.12 9.49
CA LEU A 811 -4.21 11.25 10.15
C LEU A 811 -3.68 11.51 11.55
N LYS A 812 -3.15 10.47 12.22
CA LYS A 812 -2.62 10.59 13.58
C LYS A 812 -1.40 11.51 13.68
N VAL A 813 -0.65 11.67 12.60
CA VAL A 813 0.49 12.59 12.53
C VAL A 813 0.04 14.04 12.76
N PHE A 814 -1.21 14.36 12.44
CA PHE A 814 -1.79 15.70 12.56
C PHE A 814 -2.66 15.90 13.80
N LEU A 815 -2.85 14.88 14.64
CA LEU A 815 -3.64 14.99 15.87
C LEU A 815 -2.80 15.62 16.99
N ASP A 816 -3.39 16.54 17.76
CA ASP A 816 -2.69 17.27 18.83
C ASP A 816 -2.19 16.35 19.97
N SER A 817 -2.71 15.13 20.08
CA SER A 817 -2.28 14.10 21.04
C SER A 817 -1.99 12.74 20.38
N GLY A 818 -1.67 12.74 19.07
CA GLY A 818 -1.56 11.55 18.21
C GLY A 818 -0.48 10.52 18.56
N GLY A 819 0.30 10.74 19.62
CA GLY A 819 1.41 9.87 20.04
C GLY A 819 2.71 10.08 19.27
N PHE A 820 2.77 11.12 18.44
CA PHE A 820 3.98 11.57 17.76
C PHE A 820 4.55 12.77 18.53
N GLU A 821 5.79 12.65 18.97
CA GLU A 821 6.54 13.78 19.54
C GLU A 821 6.67 14.88 18.47
N GLU A 822 6.57 16.14 18.91
CA GLU A 822 6.89 17.26 18.04
C GLU A 822 8.40 17.20 17.74
N PRO A 823 8.84 17.43 16.49
CA PRO A 823 10.27 17.44 16.19
C PRO A 823 10.95 18.46 17.10
N GLU A 824 12.02 18.06 17.79
CA GLU A 824 12.86 18.99 18.56
C GLU A 824 13.38 20.05 17.59
N GLU A 825 12.95 21.30 17.77
CA GLU A 825 13.50 22.44 17.04
C GLU A 825 14.80 22.87 17.71
N GLU A 826 15.86 23.08 16.93
CA GLU A 826 17.12 23.68 17.39
C GLU A 826 17.01 25.21 17.59
N ASP A 827 15.83 25.80 17.37
CA ASP A 827 15.63 27.26 17.39
C ASP A 827 14.83 27.74 18.62
N GLU A 828 15.54 27.97 19.72
CA GLU A 828 15.04 28.52 21.00
C GLU A 828 14.65 30.03 20.96
N SER A 829 14.36 30.67 19.82
CA SER A 829 14.32 32.16 19.78
C SER A 829 12.97 32.87 19.80
N ASP A 830 11.83 32.24 19.48
CA ASP A 830 10.61 33.00 19.14
C ASP A 830 9.44 32.82 20.12
N ALA A 831 9.66 33.12 21.41
CA ALA A 831 8.58 33.30 22.38
C ALA A 831 8.05 34.75 22.38
N VAL A 832 6.84 34.97 21.86
CA VAL A 832 6.16 36.28 21.90
C VAL A 832 5.33 36.41 23.17
N MET A 833 5.60 37.44 23.98
CA MET A 833 4.80 37.79 25.16
C MET A 833 3.53 38.56 24.76
N VAL A 834 2.36 38.12 25.20
CA VAL A 834 1.09 38.84 25.02
C VAL A 834 0.56 39.27 26.40
N GLU A 835 0.51 40.59 26.64
CA GLU A 835 -0.21 41.14 27.79
C GLU A 835 -1.72 41.02 27.57
N LYS A 836 -2.40 40.22 28.41
CA LYS A 836 -3.85 40.36 28.57
C LYS A 836 -4.12 41.55 29.48
N GLY A 837 -4.56 42.66 28.90
CA GLY A 837 -5.09 43.79 29.65
C GLY A 837 -6.35 43.40 30.43
N GLY A 838 -6.19 43.14 31.73
CA GLY A 838 -7.27 43.05 32.70
C GLY A 838 -7.33 44.36 33.49
N GLY A 839 -8.48 45.03 33.46
CA GLY A 839 -8.74 46.23 34.26
C GLY A 839 -8.75 45.92 35.76
N ASP A 840 -8.21 46.88 36.52
CA ASP A 840 -8.33 47.09 37.96
C ASP A 840 -8.09 45.88 38.88
N GLY A 841 -6.81 45.63 39.19
CA GLY A 841 -6.40 45.21 40.53
C GLY A 841 -5.97 43.75 40.77
N GLU A 842 -5.91 42.89 39.74
CA GLU A 842 -5.31 41.55 39.85
C GLU A 842 -3.99 41.46 39.08
N GLU A 843 -2.96 40.90 39.73
CA GLU A 843 -1.65 40.61 39.12
C GLU A 843 -1.84 39.75 37.87
N ALA A 844 -1.44 40.28 36.71
CA ALA A 844 -1.48 39.60 35.44
C ALA A 844 -0.55 38.37 35.46
N ALA A 845 -1.12 37.17 35.45
CA ALA A 845 -0.36 35.94 35.26
C ALA A 845 0.17 35.88 33.82
N ILE A 846 1.46 36.14 33.66
CA ILE A 846 2.20 35.99 32.40
C ILE A 846 2.33 34.49 32.11
N GLN A 847 1.54 33.96 31.18
CA GLN A 847 1.77 32.62 30.61
C GLN A 847 2.37 32.76 29.21
N PRO A 848 3.54 32.15 28.93
CA PRO A 848 4.07 32.10 27.59
C PRO A 848 3.19 31.21 26.71
N VAL A 849 2.56 31.79 25.68
CA VAL A 849 1.92 31.02 24.61
C VAL A 849 3.00 30.79 23.56
N ALA A 850 3.61 29.61 23.56
CA ALA A 850 4.52 29.22 22.50
C ALA A 850 3.76 29.24 21.16
N LYS A 851 4.21 30.08 20.23
CA LYS A 851 3.68 30.11 18.87
C LYS A 851 4.20 28.84 18.20
N LYS A 852 3.35 27.81 18.06
CA LYS A 852 3.74 26.56 17.39
C LYS A 852 4.31 26.90 16.01
N SER A 853 5.57 26.53 15.79
CA SER A 853 6.24 26.62 14.50
C SER A 853 5.43 25.88 13.43
N ARG A 854 5.42 26.43 12.22
CA ARG A 854 4.61 25.94 11.11
C ARG A 854 5.32 24.77 10.44
N MET A 855 4.69 23.59 10.46
CA MET A 855 5.27 22.40 9.85
C MET A 855 5.55 22.59 8.35
N ASP A 856 6.76 22.24 7.93
CA ASP A 856 7.12 22.08 6.53
C ASP A 856 6.95 20.61 6.05
N PRO A 857 7.05 20.32 4.74
CA PRO A 857 6.91 18.96 4.23
C PRO A 857 7.94 17.97 4.79
N LEU A 858 9.19 18.40 5.05
CA LEU A 858 10.24 17.54 5.59
C LEU A 858 10.02 17.24 7.08
N GLN A 859 9.64 18.23 7.87
CA GLN A 859 9.23 18.07 9.27
C GLN A 859 8.04 17.11 9.38
N THR A 860 7.09 17.17 8.43
CA THR A 860 5.97 16.22 8.35
C THR A 860 6.49 14.78 8.18
N VAL A 861 7.45 14.56 7.26
CA VAL A 861 8.09 13.25 7.06
C VAL A 861 8.83 12.80 8.32
N LYS A 862 9.69 13.66 8.86
CA LYS A 862 10.47 13.40 10.09
C LYS A 862 9.56 13.02 11.25
N ARG A 863 8.45 13.74 11.44
CA ARG A 863 7.44 13.41 12.46
C ARG A 863 6.80 12.05 12.22
N ALA A 864 6.40 11.76 10.98
CA ALA A 864 5.75 10.49 10.63
C ALA A 864 6.67 9.27 10.84
N ILE A 865 7.98 9.42 10.61
CA ILE A 865 8.97 8.34 10.75
C ILE A 865 9.74 8.36 12.08
N GLY A 866 9.62 9.43 12.86
CA GLY A 866 10.30 9.63 14.15
C GLY A 866 9.62 8.96 15.34
N HIS A 867 8.46 8.33 15.15
CA HIS A 867 7.77 7.61 16.23
C HIS A 867 8.66 6.49 16.81
N LYS A 868 8.68 6.33 18.14
CA LYS A 868 9.52 5.35 18.88
C LYS A 868 9.42 3.91 18.37
N SER A 869 8.26 3.55 17.80
CA SER A 869 8.07 2.25 17.16
C SER A 869 8.94 2.01 15.92
N TYR A 870 9.70 2.98 15.43
CA TYR A 870 10.64 2.84 14.31
C TYR A 870 12.12 2.88 14.75
N GLU A 871 12.37 3.04 16.05
CA GLU A 871 13.73 3.20 16.60
C GLU A 871 14.58 1.94 16.45
N MET A 872 13.95 0.77 16.49
CA MET A 872 14.62 -0.54 16.39
C MET A 872 15.07 -0.91 14.97
N LEU A 873 14.69 -0.12 13.95
CA LEU A 873 15.09 -0.37 12.57
C LEU A 873 16.58 -0.05 12.39
N LYS A 874 17.33 -0.93 11.74
CA LYS A 874 18.78 -0.79 11.56
C LYS A 874 19.18 -0.99 10.11
N VAL A 875 19.98 -0.09 9.56
CA VAL A 875 20.69 -0.28 8.28
C VAL A 875 22.02 -0.99 8.55
N LEU A 876 22.33 -2.04 7.78
CA LEU A 876 23.47 -2.92 8.02
C LEU A 876 24.37 -3.18 6.79
N ASP A 877 23.94 -2.80 5.59
CA ASP A 877 24.68 -2.95 4.34
C ASP A 877 25.42 -1.66 3.95
#